data_AF-A0A0Q8CNH2-F1
#
_entry.id   AF-A0A0Q8CNH2-F1
#
_cell.length_a   1.000
_cell.length_b   1.000
_cell.length_c   1.000
_cell.angle_alpha   90.00
_cell.angle_beta   90.00
_cell.angle_gamma   90.00
#
_symmetry.space_group_name_H-M   'P 1'
#
loop_
_entity.id
_entity.type
_entity.pdbx_description
1 polymer ?
#
loop_
_entity_poly.entity_id
_entity_poly.type
_entity_poly.pdbx_seq_one_letter_code
_entity_poly.pdbx_strand_id
1 'polypeptide(L)'
;MSAARSFTAGFVGATLAAGLLVAGGVQPTAITPTTAGAVTFTASGDFNSTTQTSAVLNQIKTIGPDLHLALGDLAYTSDPEQVWCDYVTARTGAGFPFELVAGNHESNGLNGNIDNFSACLPNQLPGAVGTYGRQYYVDVPQRDPLVRFIQVSAGLTYPDGLWSYSAGTARYLWTAAAIDSARAAGIPWVVVSTHKPCLSVGQYSCDTADLTNLLVSKRVDLVLSGHEHLYSRTKQLAQRAGCAAIVPGTFTAACVVDADDDLARGAGTVFATVGTGGTPLRNVTASDSEAQYFAASSGLNSSPSWGSLLVTADATSLSAGFQPTAGGTYTDAFVIRQGTSTPNEPPVASFTTACTDLTCTADASASSDSDGTIASSAWNFGDGTPGTGTIATHSYAVSGTYTVALTVTDDDGAVGTVTHPVTVSVPGGPTVYASDAFSRTVTTGFGTADTGGAWSTTGTSTAFQVAAGVGFIRHAKAGGTLDANLPSPASTTTDLQYRISADKPPTGGGIYIVTTGRRVPGAGSYKAQAIIKSTGQVTLALSRENPVGAGATIQAAVLVPGLSYSAGDQLLVRMQVTGTSPTTVQARIWKSGTPEPAVWHRSITDATGPLQAAGSTGVSTYVSSSATNAPVVLSLDDYLMRAP
;
A
#
# COMPACT_ATOMS: atom_id res chain seq x y z
N MET A 1 46.59 2.90 34.66
CA MET A 1 47.03 4.25 34.24
C MET A 1 46.51 4.50 32.84
N SER A 2 45.64 5.51 32.71
CA SER A 2 45.24 6.31 31.52
C SER A 2 45.01 5.65 30.17
N ALA A 3 44.04 6.04 29.35
CA ALA A 3 42.84 6.90 29.45
C ALA A 3 42.14 6.74 28.09
N ALA A 4 40.82 6.59 28.10
CA ALA A 4 40.00 6.60 26.90
C ALA A 4 39.99 8.00 26.27
N ARG A 5 40.15 8.10 24.95
CA ARG A 5 39.96 9.34 24.19
C ARG A 5 38.58 9.32 23.52
N SER A 6 37.67 10.13 24.06
CA SER A 6 36.47 10.61 23.36
C SER A 6 36.87 11.62 22.28
N PHE A 7 36.27 11.50 21.10
CA PHE A 7 36.27 12.55 20.09
C PHE A 7 34.98 13.36 20.21
N THR A 8 35.10 14.59 20.70
CA THR A 8 34.11 15.66 20.59
C THR A 8 34.58 16.60 19.48
N ALA A 9 33.83 16.69 18.38
CA ALA A 9 34.06 17.69 17.34
C ALA A 9 33.29 18.97 17.70
N GLY A 10 34.01 19.99 18.14
CA GLY A 10 33.49 21.35 18.33
C GLY A 10 33.54 22.12 17.01
N PHE A 11 32.40 22.72 16.65
CA PHE A 11 32.30 23.75 15.62
C PHE A 11 33.05 25.01 16.08
N VAL A 12 34.04 25.45 15.31
CA VAL A 12 34.65 26.78 15.45
C VAL A 12 34.07 27.67 14.35
N GLY A 13 33.26 28.64 14.77
CA GLY A 13 32.81 29.72 13.91
C GLY A 13 33.94 30.72 13.64
N ALA A 14 34.14 31.06 12.37
CA ALA A 14 34.98 32.17 11.95
C ALA A 14 34.06 33.24 11.33
N THR A 15 33.76 34.28 12.10
CA THR A 15 33.14 35.51 11.63
C THR A 15 34.19 36.39 10.96
N LEU A 16 34.09 36.57 9.63
CA LEU A 16 34.75 37.65 8.91
C LEU A 16 33.72 38.76 8.67
N ALA A 17 33.79 39.84 9.44
CA ALA A 17 33.01 41.04 9.22
C ALA A 17 33.73 41.94 8.20
N ALA A 18 33.19 42.05 6.99
CA ALA A 18 33.53 43.13 6.06
C ALA A 18 32.36 44.13 6.07
N GLY A 19 32.60 45.28 6.70
CA GLY A 19 31.63 46.37 6.73
C GLY A 19 31.56 47.08 5.38
N LEU A 20 30.36 47.16 4.82
CA LEU A 20 30.01 48.08 3.74
C LEU A 20 28.88 48.97 4.25
N LEU A 21 29.11 50.30 4.27
CA LEU A 21 28.09 51.29 4.58
C LEU A 21 27.00 51.25 3.50
N VAL A 22 25.76 50.93 3.89
CA VAL A 22 24.57 51.15 3.07
C VAL A 22 23.78 52.29 3.69
N ALA A 23 23.48 53.30 2.88
CA ALA A 23 22.63 54.44 3.25
C ALA A 23 21.23 53.95 3.63
N GLY A 24 20.67 54.54 4.70
CA GLY A 24 19.46 54.07 5.37
C GLY A 24 18.19 54.10 4.52
N GLY A 25 17.78 52.92 4.05
CA GLY A 25 16.36 52.57 3.91
C GLY A 25 15.90 51.85 5.17
N VAL A 26 14.78 52.24 5.75
CA VAL A 26 14.19 51.57 6.92
C VAL A 26 13.75 50.16 6.48
N GLN A 27 14.54 49.13 6.82
CA GLN A 27 14.09 47.75 6.72
C GLN A 27 12.89 47.57 7.66
N PRO A 28 11.74 47.08 7.18
CA PRO A 28 10.57 46.93 8.03
C PRO A 28 10.87 45.98 9.19
N THR A 29 10.53 46.43 10.40
CA THR A 29 10.23 45.54 11.53
C THR A 29 9.16 44.52 11.11
N ALA A 30 9.16 43.34 11.75
CA ALA A 30 8.19 42.27 11.52
C ALA A 30 6.80 42.80 11.13
N ILE A 31 6.19 42.22 10.09
CA ILE A 31 4.91 42.72 9.63
C ILE A 31 3.86 42.53 10.72
N THR A 32 3.10 43.59 10.97
CA THR A 32 1.90 43.51 11.79
C THR A 32 0.73 43.34 10.83
N PRO A 33 0.08 42.18 10.79
CA PRO A 33 -1.03 41.98 9.88
C PRO A 33 -2.13 43.02 10.11
N THR A 34 -2.69 43.50 9.01
CA THR A 34 -3.81 44.44 8.95
C THR A 34 -5.06 43.86 9.60
N THR A 35 -5.20 42.54 9.61
CA THR A 35 -6.29 41.81 10.27
C THR A 35 -5.74 40.92 11.38
N ALA A 36 -6.25 41.10 12.61
CA ALA A 36 -5.82 40.28 13.75
C ALA A 36 -6.09 38.79 13.50
N GLY A 37 -5.06 37.96 13.62
CA GLY A 37 -5.17 36.50 13.46
C GLY A 37 -5.26 36.01 12.01
N ALA A 38 -5.04 36.89 11.02
CA ALA A 38 -5.02 36.52 9.61
C ALA A 38 -3.88 37.24 8.88
N VAL A 39 -3.46 36.68 7.74
CA VAL A 39 -2.55 37.32 6.76
C VAL A 39 -3.33 37.53 5.47
N THR A 40 -3.31 38.75 4.96
CA THR A 40 -3.89 39.13 3.68
C THR A 40 -2.78 39.42 2.68
N PHE A 41 -2.84 38.82 1.50
CA PHE A 41 -1.86 39.09 0.45
C PHE A 41 -2.53 39.14 -0.92
N THR A 42 -1.89 39.83 -1.85
CA THR A 42 -2.30 39.80 -3.26
C THR A 42 -1.22 39.15 -4.11
N ALA A 43 -1.59 38.56 -5.24
CA ALA A 43 -0.64 38.01 -6.19
C ALA A 43 -1.03 38.36 -7.63
N SER A 44 -0.06 38.80 -8.43
CA SER A 44 -0.15 38.92 -9.89
C SER A 44 1.25 38.99 -10.50
N GLY A 45 1.37 38.60 -11.77
CA GLY A 45 2.60 38.67 -12.57
C GLY A 45 2.36 39.36 -13.89
N ASP A 46 3.42 39.49 -14.69
CA ASP A 46 3.34 39.95 -16.07
C ASP A 46 2.88 41.41 -16.17
N PHE A 47 3.65 42.29 -15.51
CA PHE A 47 3.28 43.68 -15.26
C PHE A 47 3.48 44.58 -16.48
N ASN A 48 4.71 44.69 -17.00
CA ASN A 48 5.11 45.72 -17.97
C ASN A 48 4.99 47.14 -17.34
N SER A 49 4.77 48.17 -18.15
CA SER A 49 4.59 49.57 -17.74
C SER A 49 3.41 50.22 -18.49
N THR A 50 2.24 49.57 -18.45
CA THR A 50 1.04 50.00 -19.21
C THR A 50 0.04 50.77 -18.33
N THR A 51 -1.02 51.28 -18.95
CA THR A 51 -2.16 51.84 -18.20
C THR A 51 -2.87 50.77 -17.35
N GLN A 52 -2.87 49.51 -17.79
CA GLN A 52 -3.44 48.40 -17.03
C GLN A 52 -2.55 48.04 -15.85
N THR A 53 -1.22 48.07 -16.01
CA THR A 53 -0.28 47.93 -14.89
C THR A 53 -0.53 49.00 -13.83
N SER A 54 -0.75 50.25 -14.25
CA SER A 54 -1.12 51.32 -13.32
C SER A 54 -2.42 51.02 -12.58
N ALA A 55 -3.44 50.48 -13.26
CA ALA A 55 -4.71 50.12 -12.66
C ALA A 55 -4.55 48.99 -11.62
N VAL A 56 -3.78 47.94 -11.94
CA VAL A 56 -3.50 46.82 -11.02
C VAL A 56 -2.72 47.28 -9.79
N LEU A 57 -1.65 48.07 -9.95
CA LEU A 57 -0.87 48.58 -8.82
C LEU A 57 -1.69 49.53 -7.92
N ASN A 58 -2.55 50.37 -8.52
CA ASN A 58 -3.48 51.21 -7.76
C ASN A 58 -4.55 50.38 -7.04
N GLN A 59 -5.01 49.29 -7.66
CA GLN A 59 -5.94 48.35 -7.04
C GLN A 59 -5.30 47.67 -5.83
N ILE A 60 -4.06 47.18 -5.93
CA ILE A 60 -3.31 46.59 -4.81
C ILE A 60 -3.24 47.58 -3.64
N LYS A 61 -2.89 48.85 -3.92
CA LYS A 61 -2.89 49.92 -2.91
C LYS A 61 -4.27 50.12 -2.26
N THR A 62 -5.33 50.03 -3.06
CA THR A 62 -6.72 50.23 -2.59
C THR A 62 -7.21 49.06 -1.75
N ILE A 63 -6.84 47.83 -2.10
CA ILE A 63 -7.11 46.62 -1.31
C ILE A 63 -6.39 46.72 0.04
N GLY A 64 -5.15 47.22 0.05
CA GLY A 64 -4.34 47.38 1.26
C GLY A 64 -3.99 46.04 1.93
N PRO A 65 -3.46 45.04 1.21
CA PRO A 65 -3.04 43.77 1.81
C PRO A 65 -1.78 43.95 2.67
N ASP A 66 -1.37 42.91 3.40
CA ASP A 66 -0.12 42.91 4.18
C ASP A 66 1.13 42.85 3.29
N LEU A 67 1.01 42.16 2.15
CA LEU A 67 2.06 42.05 1.14
C LEU A 67 1.50 41.78 -0.26
N HIS A 68 2.34 41.93 -1.26
CA HIS A 68 2.09 41.49 -2.62
C HIS A 68 3.16 40.51 -3.10
N LEU A 69 2.74 39.41 -3.72
CA LEU A 69 3.62 38.46 -4.41
C LEU A 69 3.67 38.79 -5.90
N ALA A 70 4.80 39.33 -6.35
CA ALA A 70 5.04 39.64 -7.76
C ALA A 70 5.54 38.39 -8.49
N LEU A 71 4.70 37.80 -9.34
CA LEU A 71 4.90 36.48 -9.94
C LEU A 71 5.82 36.46 -11.17
N GLY A 72 6.80 37.37 -11.23
CA GLY A 72 7.77 37.50 -12.32
C GLY A 72 7.27 38.27 -13.54
N ASP A 73 8.18 38.51 -14.48
CA ASP A 73 8.02 39.35 -15.66
C ASP A 73 7.56 40.77 -15.31
N LEU A 74 8.54 41.56 -14.87
CA LEU A 74 8.33 42.85 -14.22
C LEU A 74 8.20 43.98 -15.25
N ALA A 75 9.32 44.38 -15.87
CA ALA A 75 9.35 45.60 -16.67
C ALA A 75 9.11 45.39 -18.17
N TYR A 76 9.51 44.24 -18.74
CA TYR A 76 9.49 43.97 -20.19
C TYR A 76 10.30 44.96 -21.06
N THR A 77 11.21 45.72 -20.46
CA THR A 77 12.01 46.75 -21.14
C THR A 77 13.49 46.62 -20.80
N SER A 78 14.36 47.19 -21.64
CA SER A 78 15.79 47.35 -21.35
C SER A 78 16.10 48.65 -20.58
N ASP A 79 15.08 49.44 -20.22
CA ASP A 79 15.27 50.64 -19.39
C ASP A 79 15.87 50.27 -18.03
N PRO A 80 16.60 51.19 -17.38
CA PRO A 80 17.15 50.94 -16.04
C PRO A 80 16.04 50.50 -15.07
N GLU A 81 16.29 49.43 -14.32
CA GLU A 81 15.29 48.83 -13.42
C GLU A 81 14.72 49.81 -12.39
N GLN A 82 15.51 50.81 -12.01
CA GLN A 82 15.09 51.89 -11.11
C GLN A 82 13.83 52.61 -11.60
N VAL A 83 13.65 52.78 -12.92
CA VAL A 83 12.46 53.45 -13.49
C VAL A 83 11.20 52.68 -13.14
N TRP A 84 11.26 51.36 -13.22
CA TRP A 84 10.12 50.49 -12.88
C TRP A 84 9.93 50.37 -11.36
N CYS A 85 11.01 50.33 -10.58
CA CYS A 85 10.94 50.39 -9.12
C CYS A 85 10.26 51.69 -8.62
N ASP A 86 10.61 52.84 -9.20
CA ASP A 86 9.96 54.13 -8.91
C ASP A 86 8.49 54.11 -9.35
N TYR A 87 8.18 53.48 -10.49
CA TYR A 87 6.83 53.33 -11.00
C TYR A 87 5.92 52.52 -10.05
N VAL A 88 6.44 51.43 -9.49
CA VAL A 88 5.74 50.59 -8.50
C VAL A 88 5.56 51.35 -7.20
N THR A 89 6.64 51.86 -6.61
CA THR A 89 6.61 52.52 -5.29
C THR A 89 5.79 53.81 -5.27
N ALA A 90 5.70 54.54 -6.39
CA ALA A 90 4.81 55.69 -6.52
C ALA A 90 3.32 55.32 -6.38
N ARG A 91 2.94 54.07 -6.67
CA ARG A 91 1.56 53.59 -6.63
C ARG A 91 1.27 52.83 -5.35
N THR A 92 2.04 51.78 -5.05
CA THR A 92 1.83 50.90 -3.89
C THR A 92 2.35 51.52 -2.58
N GLY A 93 3.32 52.43 -2.67
CA GLY A 93 4.00 53.06 -1.54
C GLY A 93 5.38 52.46 -1.29
N ALA A 94 6.37 53.32 -0.99
CA ALA A 94 7.78 52.93 -0.89
C ALA A 94 8.11 51.89 0.20
N GLY A 95 7.24 51.72 1.21
CA GLY A 95 7.42 50.75 2.29
C GLY A 95 6.51 49.52 2.22
N PHE A 96 5.68 49.40 1.17
CA PHE A 96 4.73 48.30 1.04
C PHE A 96 5.45 47.01 0.63
N PRO A 97 5.35 45.88 1.35
CA PRO A 97 6.07 44.65 0.99
C PRO A 97 5.66 44.10 -0.39
N PHE A 98 6.61 44.04 -1.31
CA PHE A 98 6.41 43.67 -2.72
C PHE A 98 7.43 42.59 -3.08
N GLU A 99 7.06 41.34 -2.75
CA GLU A 99 7.95 40.19 -2.73
C GLU A 99 8.18 39.65 -4.14
N LEU A 100 9.43 39.58 -4.57
CA LEU A 100 9.79 39.29 -5.95
C LEU A 100 10.08 37.80 -6.16
N VAL A 101 9.69 37.27 -7.32
CA VAL A 101 10.30 36.08 -7.94
C VAL A 101 10.57 36.39 -9.42
N ALA A 102 11.72 35.98 -9.94
CA ALA A 102 12.11 36.26 -11.31
C ALA A 102 11.30 35.44 -12.33
N GLY A 103 10.87 36.11 -13.40
CA GLY A 103 10.40 35.50 -14.63
C GLY A 103 11.48 35.42 -15.70
N ASN A 104 11.12 34.91 -16.88
CA ASN A 104 12.10 34.75 -17.95
C ASN A 104 12.65 36.09 -18.44
N HIS A 105 11.91 37.20 -18.29
CA HIS A 105 12.39 38.53 -18.65
C HIS A 105 13.45 39.10 -17.68
N GLU A 106 13.57 38.56 -16.46
CA GLU A 106 14.55 39.02 -15.45
C GLU A 106 15.78 38.11 -15.32
N SER A 107 15.75 36.93 -15.95
CA SER A 107 16.71 35.85 -15.67
C SER A 107 18.08 36.04 -16.33
N ASN A 108 18.11 36.60 -17.54
CA ASN A 108 19.32 36.67 -18.37
C ASN A 108 19.83 38.10 -18.62
N GLY A 109 19.21 39.11 -18.01
CA GLY A 109 19.60 40.52 -18.15
C GLY A 109 19.11 41.20 -19.43
N LEU A 110 18.37 40.53 -20.32
CA LEU A 110 17.92 41.13 -21.59
C LEU A 110 16.77 42.12 -21.41
N ASN A 111 15.83 41.85 -20.51
CA ASN A 111 14.64 42.68 -20.28
C ASN A 111 14.48 43.02 -18.80
N GLY A 112 15.62 43.06 -18.11
CA GLY A 112 15.71 43.24 -16.67
C GLY A 112 16.66 42.24 -16.03
N ASN A 113 17.22 42.62 -14.89
CA ASN A 113 18.01 41.76 -14.02
C ASN A 113 17.38 41.71 -12.63
N ILE A 114 17.03 40.50 -12.16
CA ILE A 114 16.36 40.32 -10.86
C ILE A 114 17.16 40.91 -9.68
N ASP A 115 18.49 40.90 -9.73
CA ASP A 115 19.32 41.42 -8.64
C ASP A 115 19.21 42.96 -8.57
N ASN A 116 19.07 43.64 -9.73
CA ASN A 116 18.84 45.08 -9.79
C ASN A 116 17.45 45.45 -9.27
N PHE A 117 16.40 44.72 -9.67
CA PHE A 117 15.06 44.92 -9.13
C PHE A 117 15.02 44.69 -7.61
N SER A 118 15.69 43.65 -7.13
CA SER A 118 15.79 43.34 -5.69
C SER A 118 16.52 44.44 -4.92
N ALA A 119 17.45 45.14 -5.56
CA ALA A 119 18.17 46.27 -4.97
C ALA A 119 17.31 47.55 -4.91
N CYS A 120 16.51 47.85 -5.94
CA CYS A 120 15.68 49.06 -5.98
C CYS A 120 14.27 48.91 -5.38
N LEU A 121 13.84 47.69 -5.08
CA LEU A 121 12.66 47.37 -4.25
C LEU A 121 13.12 46.62 -2.97
N PRO A 122 13.78 47.31 -2.02
CA PRO A 122 14.38 46.68 -0.84
C PRO A 122 13.38 46.37 0.28
N ASN A 123 12.10 46.59 0.04
CA ASN A 123 10.93 46.35 0.90
C ASN A 123 10.63 44.84 1.06
N GLN A 124 11.68 44.05 1.22
CA GLN A 124 11.65 42.60 1.43
C GLN A 124 11.18 42.31 2.85
N LEU A 125 10.38 41.27 3.02
CA LEU A 125 10.00 40.80 4.35
C LEU A 125 11.23 40.33 5.15
N PRO A 126 11.33 40.67 6.45
CA PRO A 126 12.42 40.19 7.28
C PRO A 126 12.30 38.67 7.49
N GLY A 127 13.45 38.01 7.65
CA GLY A 127 13.52 36.57 7.90
C GLY A 127 13.52 35.70 6.64
N ALA A 128 13.68 36.28 5.45
CA ALA A 128 13.85 35.52 4.22
C ALA A 128 15.07 34.58 4.30
N VAL A 129 14.87 33.31 3.92
CA VAL A 129 15.92 32.29 3.87
C VAL A 129 16.11 31.84 2.43
N GLY A 130 17.30 32.09 1.86
CA GLY A 130 17.65 31.70 0.50
C GLY A 130 18.21 32.88 -0.30
N THR A 131 18.08 32.81 -1.63
CA THR A 131 18.44 33.88 -2.56
C THR A 131 17.16 34.62 -2.96
N TYR A 132 16.97 35.83 -2.40
CA TYR A 132 15.80 36.66 -2.70
C TYR A 132 15.65 36.90 -4.21
N GLY A 133 14.41 36.94 -4.69
CA GLY A 133 14.09 37.05 -6.11
C GLY A 133 14.26 35.76 -6.92
N ARG A 134 14.92 34.72 -6.41
CA ARG A 134 15.18 33.47 -7.17
C ARG A 134 14.74 32.18 -6.49
N GLN A 135 15.17 31.95 -5.26
CA GLN A 135 14.80 30.78 -4.46
C GLN A 135 14.91 31.12 -2.98
N TYR A 136 13.79 31.40 -2.34
CA TYR A 136 13.76 31.73 -0.92
C TYR A 136 12.39 31.41 -0.31
N TYR A 137 12.34 31.33 1.02
CA TYR A 137 11.07 31.31 1.75
C TYR A 137 11.06 32.35 2.86
N VAL A 138 9.87 32.77 3.26
CA VAL A 138 9.65 33.64 4.40
C VAL A 138 8.37 33.24 5.13
N ASP A 139 8.42 33.29 6.46
CA ASP A 139 7.32 32.94 7.35
C ASP A 139 6.57 34.19 7.78
N VAL A 140 5.25 34.14 7.64
CA VAL A 140 4.39 35.31 7.82
C VAL A 140 3.17 34.97 8.69
N PRO A 141 2.91 35.73 9.76
CA PRO A 141 3.79 36.76 10.33
C PRO A 141 5.11 36.15 10.85
N GLN A 142 6.16 36.96 11.03
CA GLN A 142 7.47 36.43 11.48
C GLN A 142 7.43 35.80 12.88
N ARG A 143 6.39 36.12 13.65
CA ARG A 143 6.09 35.51 14.94
C ARG A 143 4.75 34.80 14.83
N ASP A 144 4.71 33.55 15.29
CA ASP A 144 3.52 32.69 15.23
C ASP A 144 2.96 32.59 13.79
N PRO A 145 3.77 32.11 12.83
CA PRO A 145 3.46 32.18 11.40
C PRO A 145 2.21 31.40 11.02
N LEU A 146 1.39 32.01 10.16
CA LEU A 146 0.21 31.40 9.55
C LEU A 146 0.54 30.81 8.17
N VAL A 147 1.42 31.48 7.42
CA VAL A 147 1.75 31.13 6.05
C VAL A 147 3.27 31.07 5.88
N ARG A 148 3.77 29.99 5.28
CA ARG A 148 5.09 29.98 4.66
C ARG A 148 4.94 30.27 3.17
N PHE A 149 5.53 31.37 2.73
CA PHE A 149 5.67 31.69 1.31
C PHE A 149 7.00 31.14 0.80
N ILE A 150 6.97 30.29 -0.23
CA ILE A 150 8.16 29.72 -0.87
C ILE A 150 8.19 30.20 -2.32
N GLN A 151 9.19 30.98 -2.67
CA GLN A 151 9.33 31.59 -3.99
C GLN A 151 10.41 30.85 -4.76
N VAL A 152 10.08 30.28 -5.93
CA VAL A 152 11.00 29.49 -6.75
C VAL A 152 10.97 29.93 -8.21
N SER A 153 12.12 30.29 -8.76
CA SER A 153 12.26 30.67 -10.16
C SER A 153 12.72 29.46 -10.98
N ALA A 154 11.75 28.61 -11.31
CA ALA A 154 12.02 27.29 -11.87
C ALA A 154 12.23 27.31 -13.40
N GLY A 155 13.25 26.57 -13.86
CA GLY A 155 13.49 26.36 -15.29
C GLY A 155 14.02 27.58 -16.04
N LEU A 156 14.62 28.54 -15.32
CA LEU A 156 15.19 29.75 -15.91
C LEU A 156 16.72 29.68 -15.99
N THR A 157 17.28 30.32 -17.02
CA THR A 157 18.73 30.40 -17.23
C THR A 157 19.24 31.75 -16.76
N TYR A 158 20.17 31.71 -15.80
CA TYR A 158 20.84 32.86 -15.24
C TYR A 158 22.30 32.91 -15.71
N PRO A 159 23.05 34.00 -15.44
CA PRO A 159 24.47 34.07 -15.74
C PRO A 159 25.31 32.94 -15.11
N ASP A 160 24.85 32.37 -13.98
CA ASP A 160 25.47 31.23 -13.30
C ASP A 160 24.95 29.86 -13.78
N GLY A 161 24.10 29.84 -14.82
CA GLY A 161 23.61 28.65 -15.50
C GLY A 161 22.11 28.39 -15.34
N LEU A 162 21.69 27.21 -15.77
CA LEU A 162 20.29 26.79 -15.67
C LEU A 162 19.93 26.47 -14.21
N TRP A 163 18.88 27.11 -13.71
CA TRP A 163 18.27 26.79 -12.43
C TRP A 163 17.25 25.67 -12.61
N SER A 164 17.78 24.45 -12.77
CA SER A 164 16.96 23.23 -12.89
C SER A 164 16.30 22.85 -11.56
N TYR A 165 15.06 22.39 -11.68
CA TYR A 165 14.26 21.77 -10.61
C TYR A 165 13.85 20.35 -11.00
N SER A 166 14.65 19.67 -11.84
CA SER A 166 14.46 18.25 -12.09
C SER A 166 14.60 17.46 -10.79
N ALA A 167 13.93 16.33 -10.69
CA ALA A 167 13.91 15.50 -9.49
C ALA A 167 15.35 15.15 -9.04
N GLY A 168 15.63 15.34 -7.74
CA GLY A 168 16.94 15.08 -7.15
C GLY A 168 17.99 16.18 -7.31
N THR A 169 17.71 17.24 -8.08
CA THR A 169 18.62 18.42 -8.12
C THR A 169 18.63 19.17 -6.78
N ALA A 170 19.70 19.92 -6.51
CA ALA A 170 19.83 20.65 -5.24
C ALA A 170 18.67 21.63 -5.00
N ARG A 171 18.18 22.30 -6.05
CA ARG A 171 17.06 23.25 -5.93
C ARG A 171 15.73 22.55 -5.70
N TYR A 172 15.50 21.41 -6.36
CA TYR A 172 14.34 20.56 -6.09
C TYR A 172 14.32 20.08 -4.63
N LEU A 173 15.45 19.57 -4.14
CA LEU A 173 15.58 19.09 -2.76
C LEU A 173 15.45 20.21 -1.74
N TRP A 174 15.96 21.40 -2.05
CA TRP A 174 15.78 22.59 -1.22
C TRP A 174 14.29 22.96 -1.12
N THR A 175 13.55 22.97 -2.23
CA THR A 175 12.11 23.28 -2.23
C THR A 175 11.34 22.25 -1.41
N ALA A 176 11.65 20.96 -1.58
CA ALA A 176 11.05 19.89 -0.77
C ALA A 176 11.30 20.11 0.73
N ALA A 177 12.54 20.44 1.12
CA ALA A 177 12.89 20.69 2.51
C ALA A 177 12.24 21.96 3.09
N ALA A 178 12.05 23.01 2.27
CA ALA A 178 11.36 24.23 2.68
C ALA A 178 9.87 23.94 2.99
N ILE A 179 9.23 23.09 2.20
CA ILE A 179 7.84 22.61 2.44
C ILE A 179 7.80 21.75 3.71
N ASP A 180 8.65 20.73 3.80
CA ASP A 180 8.67 19.78 4.92
C ASP A 180 8.93 20.47 6.26
N SER A 181 9.87 21.42 6.29
CA SER A 181 10.17 22.18 7.50
C SER A 181 9.05 23.14 7.91
N ALA A 182 8.16 23.55 6.99
CA ALA A 182 7.00 24.37 7.32
C ALA A 182 5.98 23.56 8.09
N ARG A 183 5.72 22.34 7.60
CA ARG A 183 4.82 21.38 8.23
C ARG A 183 5.37 20.94 9.59
N ALA A 184 6.67 20.65 9.67
CA ALA A 184 7.32 20.31 10.94
C ALA A 184 7.26 21.45 11.97
N ALA A 185 7.28 22.71 11.51
CA ALA A 185 7.11 23.89 12.37
C ALA A 185 5.64 24.18 12.74
N GLY A 186 4.69 23.38 12.27
CA GLY A 186 3.26 23.55 12.55
C GLY A 186 2.63 24.75 11.81
N ILE A 187 3.26 25.25 10.75
CA ILE A 187 2.73 26.39 9.97
C ILE A 187 1.47 25.94 9.23
N PRO A 188 0.31 26.61 9.45
CA PRO A 188 -0.95 26.20 8.84
C PRO A 188 -0.89 26.07 7.31
N TRP A 189 -0.39 27.09 6.62
CA TRP A 189 -0.45 27.17 5.16
C TRP A 189 0.93 27.22 4.53
N VAL A 190 1.09 26.49 3.42
CA VAL A 190 2.26 26.56 2.55
C VAL A 190 1.79 27.05 1.19
N VAL A 191 2.28 28.23 0.80
CA VAL A 191 2.01 28.86 -0.49
C VAL A 191 3.33 28.87 -1.27
N VAL A 192 3.31 28.33 -2.48
CA VAL A 192 4.49 28.29 -3.35
C VAL A 192 4.23 29.16 -4.57
N SER A 193 5.14 30.08 -4.90
CA SER A 193 5.06 30.80 -6.17
C SER A 193 6.18 30.41 -7.12
N THR A 194 5.84 30.28 -8.39
CA THR A 194 6.77 30.06 -9.50
C THR A 194 6.33 30.89 -10.69
N HIS A 195 7.24 31.45 -11.47
CA HIS A 195 6.82 32.23 -12.63
C HIS A 195 6.13 31.35 -13.70
N LYS A 196 6.76 30.23 -14.06
CA LYS A 196 6.28 29.33 -15.12
C LYS A 196 5.27 28.31 -14.60
N PRO A 197 4.01 28.31 -15.08
CA PRO A 197 3.07 27.24 -14.82
C PRO A 197 3.41 25.99 -15.65
N CYS A 198 3.12 24.81 -15.10
CA CYS A 198 3.17 23.55 -15.86
C CYS A 198 1.80 23.18 -16.42
N LEU A 199 0.74 23.30 -15.61
CA LEU A 199 -0.64 23.16 -16.05
C LEU A 199 -1.09 24.46 -16.70
N SER A 200 -1.52 24.41 -17.96
CA SER A 200 -1.92 25.61 -18.69
C SER A 200 -3.15 25.39 -19.56
N VAL A 201 -3.96 26.43 -19.70
CA VAL A 201 -4.97 26.58 -20.76
C VAL A 201 -4.61 27.74 -21.69
N GLY A 202 -3.35 28.18 -21.64
CA GLY A 202 -2.81 29.30 -22.41
C GLY A 202 -2.02 28.84 -23.64
N GLN A 203 -0.80 29.35 -23.79
CA GLN A 203 0.03 29.14 -24.99
C GLN A 203 1.30 28.32 -24.72
N TYR A 204 1.73 28.18 -23.47
CA TYR A 204 2.99 27.56 -23.11
C TYR A 204 2.80 26.11 -22.66
N SER A 205 3.80 25.29 -23.01
CA SER A 205 3.91 23.91 -22.56
C SER A 205 4.70 23.81 -21.26
N CYS A 206 4.47 22.74 -20.50
CA CYS A 206 5.20 22.48 -19.27
C CYS A 206 6.69 22.15 -19.46
N ASP A 207 7.57 22.87 -18.76
CA ASP A 207 9.00 22.58 -18.62
C ASP A 207 9.45 22.37 -17.16
N THR A 208 8.49 22.34 -16.22
CA THR A 208 8.71 22.21 -14.77
C THR A 208 7.94 21.03 -14.16
N ALA A 209 7.71 19.96 -14.94
CA ALA A 209 6.87 18.82 -14.57
C ALA A 209 7.29 18.13 -13.26
N ASP A 210 8.59 17.98 -13.03
CA ASP A 210 9.11 17.39 -11.79
C ASP A 210 8.77 18.24 -10.57
N LEU A 211 8.91 19.57 -10.67
CA LEU A 211 8.52 20.49 -9.61
C LEU A 211 7.02 20.41 -9.37
N THR A 212 6.19 20.45 -10.42
CA THR A 212 4.73 20.31 -10.27
C THR A 212 4.35 19.03 -9.52
N ASN A 213 4.96 17.89 -9.89
CA ASN A 213 4.71 16.63 -9.21
C ASN A 213 5.23 16.60 -7.77
N LEU A 214 6.32 17.31 -7.45
CA LEU A 214 6.74 17.52 -6.05
C LEU A 214 5.69 18.30 -5.26
N LEU A 215 5.17 19.41 -5.82
CA LEU A 215 4.22 20.26 -5.11
C LEU A 215 2.90 19.50 -4.84
N VAL A 216 2.43 18.74 -5.82
CA VAL A 216 1.25 17.88 -5.69
C VAL A 216 1.48 16.74 -4.69
N SER A 217 2.61 16.05 -4.76
CA SER A 217 2.91 14.94 -3.84
C SER A 217 3.08 15.42 -2.39
N LYS A 218 3.57 16.64 -2.20
CA LYS A 218 3.70 17.30 -0.90
C LYS A 218 2.42 17.99 -0.42
N ARG A 219 1.34 17.93 -1.21
CA ARG A 219 0.05 18.58 -0.93
C ARG A 219 0.22 20.03 -0.47
N VAL A 220 0.96 20.79 -1.26
CA VAL A 220 1.08 22.26 -1.09
C VAL A 220 -0.32 22.86 -1.20
N ASP A 221 -0.68 23.81 -0.34
CA ASP A 221 -2.06 24.29 -0.26
C ASP A 221 -2.43 25.11 -1.50
N LEU A 222 -1.58 26.07 -1.86
CA LEU A 222 -1.79 26.94 -3.02
C LEU A 222 -0.47 27.16 -3.77
N VAL A 223 -0.51 27.00 -5.09
CA VAL A 223 0.59 27.32 -5.99
C VAL A 223 0.21 28.48 -6.90
N LEU A 224 1.05 29.50 -6.97
CA LEU A 224 0.81 30.73 -7.72
C LEU A 224 1.80 30.90 -8.86
N SER A 225 1.32 31.32 -10.02
CA SER A 225 2.17 31.56 -11.19
C SER A 225 1.76 32.73 -12.06
N GLY A 226 2.69 33.22 -12.89
CA GLY A 226 2.46 34.22 -13.93
C GLY A 226 2.66 33.59 -15.31
N HIS A 227 3.43 34.25 -16.17
CA HIS A 227 3.92 33.82 -17.49
C HIS A 227 2.84 33.69 -18.56
N GLU A 228 1.76 32.98 -18.25
CA GLU A 228 0.55 32.98 -19.05
C GLU A 228 -0.22 34.26 -18.78
N HIS A 229 -0.44 35.06 -19.83
CA HIS A 229 -1.12 36.35 -19.70
C HIS A 229 -2.65 36.18 -19.59
N LEU A 230 -3.10 35.44 -18.59
CA LEU A 230 -4.49 35.08 -18.32
C LEU A 230 -4.66 34.77 -16.83
N TYR A 231 -5.90 34.64 -16.41
CA TYR A 231 -6.24 34.03 -15.12
C TYR A 231 -6.68 32.59 -15.34
N SER A 232 -6.20 31.67 -14.52
CA SER A 232 -6.76 30.32 -14.46
C SER A 232 -6.57 29.72 -13.07
N ARG A 233 -7.50 28.87 -12.66
CA ARG A 233 -7.44 28.12 -11.40
C ARG A 233 -7.81 26.67 -11.64
N THR A 234 -7.03 25.75 -11.08
CA THR A 234 -7.36 24.33 -11.07
C THR A 234 -8.37 23.97 -10.00
N LYS A 235 -9.05 22.85 -10.22
CA LYS A 235 -9.62 22.04 -9.15
C LYS A 235 -8.52 21.59 -8.17
N GLN A 236 -8.89 20.99 -7.04
CA GLN A 236 -7.89 20.47 -6.11
C GLN A 236 -7.29 19.15 -6.64
N LEU A 237 -5.97 19.09 -6.77
CA LEU A 237 -5.27 17.99 -7.41
C LEU A 237 -4.37 17.21 -6.42
N ALA A 238 -4.37 15.88 -6.49
CA ALA A 238 -3.44 15.06 -5.71
C ALA A 238 -2.96 13.83 -6.49
N GLN A 239 -1.78 13.33 -6.11
CA GLN A 239 -1.35 11.98 -6.42
C GLN A 239 -2.07 11.01 -5.47
N ARG A 240 -2.68 9.96 -6.03
CA ARG A 240 -3.43 8.92 -5.31
C ARG A 240 -3.63 7.68 -6.18
N ALA A 241 -4.37 6.68 -5.70
CA ALA A 241 -4.77 5.54 -6.52
C ALA A 241 -5.43 6.01 -7.84
N GLY A 242 -4.89 5.56 -8.98
CA GLY A 242 -5.33 6.00 -10.31
C GLY A 242 -4.72 7.31 -10.82
N CYS A 243 -3.96 8.05 -10.00
CA CYS A 243 -3.17 9.22 -10.39
C CYS A 243 -1.78 9.15 -9.77
N ALA A 244 -0.83 8.50 -10.46
CA ALA A 244 0.55 8.40 -9.99
C ALA A 244 1.31 9.73 -10.12
N ALA A 245 0.96 10.55 -11.12
CA ALA A 245 1.59 11.83 -11.41
C ALA A 245 0.66 12.70 -12.27
N ILE A 246 0.84 14.01 -12.20
CA ILE A 246 0.34 14.94 -13.21
C ILE A 246 1.24 14.80 -14.44
N VAL A 247 0.65 14.33 -15.54
CA VAL A 247 1.34 14.13 -16.82
C VAL A 247 0.98 15.29 -17.75
N PRO A 248 1.92 16.17 -18.13
CA PRO A 248 1.65 17.29 -19.00
C PRO A 248 0.99 16.89 -20.32
N GLY A 249 0.01 17.69 -20.76
CA GLY A 249 -0.79 17.46 -21.95
C GLY A 249 -1.83 16.33 -21.81
N THR A 250 -2.06 15.81 -20.61
CA THR A 250 -3.04 14.72 -20.37
C THR A 250 -3.93 15.00 -19.16
N PHE A 251 -5.24 14.86 -19.34
CA PHE A 251 -6.18 14.82 -18.22
C PHE A 251 -6.36 13.42 -17.66
N THR A 252 -6.15 13.28 -16.35
CA THR A 252 -6.41 12.08 -15.56
C THR A 252 -7.44 12.42 -14.49
N ALA A 253 -8.67 11.95 -14.66
CA ALA A 253 -9.78 12.26 -13.75
C ALA A 253 -9.48 11.90 -12.29
N ALA A 254 -8.76 10.80 -12.07
CA ALA A 254 -8.34 10.37 -10.75
C ALA A 254 -7.43 11.38 -10.05
N CYS A 255 -6.79 12.34 -10.74
CA CYS A 255 -5.99 13.36 -10.07
C CYS A 255 -6.84 14.46 -9.42
N VAL A 256 -8.11 14.62 -9.81
CA VAL A 256 -9.03 15.62 -9.23
C VAL A 256 -9.63 15.07 -7.95
N VAL A 257 -9.24 15.64 -6.81
CA VAL A 257 -9.72 15.22 -5.49
C VAL A 257 -11.03 15.92 -5.15
N ASP A 258 -11.10 17.21 -5.41
CA ASP A 258 -12.28 18.03 -5.21
C ASP A 258 -12.42 19.01 -6.38
N ALA A 259 -13.66 19.16 -6.85
CA ALA A 259 -14.01 19.97 -8.02
C ALA A 259 -14.86 21.18 -7.67
N ASP A 260 -15.24 21.37 -6.40
CA ASP A 260 -16.00 22.53 -5.95
C ASP A 260 -15.08 23.72 -5.57
N ASP A 261 -15.66 24.69 -4.86
CA ASP A 261 -14.96 25.91 -4.41
C ASP A 261 -14.76 25.96 -2.88
N ASP A 262 -15.14 24.92 -2.13
CA ASP A 262 -14.96 24.75 -0.68
C ASP A 262 -14.08 23.53 -0.37
N LEU A 263 -12.78 23.74 -0.61
CA LEU A 263 -11.75 22.73 -0.69
C LEU A 263 -11.17 22.36 0.69
N ALA A 264 -10.47 21.24 0.73
CA ALA A 264 -9.96 20.67 1.98
C ALA A 264 -8.45 20.85 2.15
N ARG A 265 -8.01 21.45 3.25
CA ARG A 265 -6.59 21.53 3.60
C ARG A 265 -5.99 20.12 3.67
N GLY A 266 -4.88 19.91 2.97
CA GLY A 266 -4.18 18.62 2.96
C GLY A 266 -4.82 17.54 2.08
N ALA A 267 -5.90 17.80 1.36
CA ALA A 267 -6.46 16.84 0.39
C ALA A 267 -5.74 16.88 -0.97
N GLY A 268 -5.07 17.99 -1.29
CA GLY A 268 -4.33 18.19 -2.54
C GLY A 268 -3.93 19.65 -2.75
N THR A 269 -3.47 19.96 -3.95
CA THR A 269 -2.93 21.27 -4.34
C THR A 269 -3.84 22.00 -5.32
N VAL A 270 -4.01 23.30 -5.10
CA VAL A 270 -4.68 24.21 -6.05
C VAL A 270 -3.62 25.05 -6.75
N PHE A 271 -3.66 25.08 -8.09
CA PHE A 271 -2.80 25.96 -8.89
C PHE A 271 -3.63 27.14 -9.39
N ALA A 272 -3.11 28.37 -9.21
CA ALA A 272 -3.69 29.57 -9.78
C ALA A 272 -2.64 30.36 -10.57
N THR A 273 -2.87 30.50 -11.88
CA THR A 273 -2.08 31.38 -12.73
C THR A 273 -2.74 32.74 -12.80
N VAL A 274 -1.98 33.79 -12.50
CA VAL A 274 -2.42 35.17 -12.33
C VAL A 274 -1.51 36.13 -13.10
N GLY A 275 -1.23 35.84 -14.38
CA GLY A 275 -0.47 36.71 -15.28
C GLY A 275 -1.30 37.87 -15.83
N THR A 276 -2.01 38.54 -14.93
CA THR A 276 -3.00 39.59 -15.24
C THR A 276 -2.54 40.97 -14.76
N GLY A 277 -1.23 41.13 -14.53
CA GLY A 277 -0.61 42.30 -13.91
C GLY A 277 -0.57 43.56 -14.78
N GLY A 278 -0.75 43.44 -16.10
CA GLY A 278 -0.90 44.62 -16.98
C GLY A 278 -0.39 44.45 -18.41
N THR A 279 0.33 43.38 -18.71
CA THR A 279 0.67 43.00 -20.09
C THR A 279 -0.60 42.62 -20.89
N PRO A 280 -0.59 42.68 -22.24
CA PRO A 280 -1.74 42.26 -23.04
C PRO A 280 -2.15 40.81 -22.79
N LEU A 281 -3.43 40.60 -22.49
CA LEU A 281 -3.99 39.27 -22.22
C LEU A 281 -3.91 38.37 -23.45
N ARG A 282 -3.83 37.06 -23.21
CA ARG A 282 -3.86 36.00 -24.22
C ARG A 282 -5.16 35.20 -24.14
N ASN A 283 -5.44 34.46 -25.20
CA ASN A 283 -6.62 33.60 -25.27
C ASN A 283 -6.50 32.41 -24.31
N VAL A 284 -7.65 32.00 -23.77
CA VAL A 284 -7.85 30.69 -23.15
C VAL A 284 -8.18 29.68 -24.24
N THR A 285 -7.49 28.54 -24.22
CA THR A 285 -7.68 27.40 -25.11
C THR A 285 -8.60 26.38 -24.43
N ALA A 286 -9.92 26.55 -24.57
CA ALA A 286 -10.90 25.65 -23.93
C ALA A 286 -10.87 24.21 -24.47
N SER A 287 -10.24 23.97 -25.62
CA SER A 287 -10.03 22.65 -26.21
C SER A 287 -8.74 21.97 -25.75
N ASP A 288 -7.98 22.58 -24.84
CA ASP A 288 -6.77 21.98 -24.30
C ASP A 288 -7.09 20.65 -23.61
N SER A 289 -6.21 19.66 -23.75
CA SER A 289 -6.40 18.34 -23.14
C SER A 289 -6.39 18.40 -21.61
N GLU A 290 -5.79 19.44 -21.03
CA GLU A 290 -5.74 19.71 -19.59
C GLU A 290 -6.90 20.58 -19.09
N ALA A 291 -7.76 21.11 -19.98
CA ALA A 291 -8.81 22.05 -19.62
C ALA A 291 -9.75 21.54 -18.51
N GLN A 292 -9.91 20.22 -18.39
CA GLN A 292 -10.74 19.58 -17.37
C GLN A 292 -10.15 19.63 -15.94
N TYR A 293 -8.85 19.92 -15.79
CA TYR A 293 -8.26 20.25 -14.49
C TYR A 293 -8.67 21.63 -13.99
N PHE A 294 -9.07 22.55 -14.88
CA PHE A 294 -9.39 23.92 -14.52
C PHE A 294 -10.85 24.05 -14.06
N ALA A 295 -11.02 24.73 -12.92
CA ALA A 295 -12.32 25.13 -12.40
C ALA A 295 -12.74 26.50 -12.94
N ALA A 296 -11.77 27.38 -13.17
CA ALA A 296 -12.02 28.76 -13.56
C ALA A 296 -10.93 29.27 -14.52
N SER A 297 -11.30 30.13 -15.48
CA SER A 297 -10.36 30.82 -16.36
C SER A 297 -10.92 32.12 -16.92
N SER A 298 -10.05 33.10 -17.15
CA SER A 298 -10.33 34.35 -17.86
C SER A 298 -9.14 34.72 -18.74
N GLY A 299 -9.41 35.17 -19.96
CA GLY A 299 -8.41 35.64 -20.90
C GLY A 299 -9.03 36.50 -21.99
N LEU A 300 -8.24 36.84 -23.01
CA LEU A 300 -8.62 37.78 -24.08
C LEU A 300 -9.96 37.41 -24.76
N ASN A 301 -10.19 36.11 -24.99
CA ASN A 301 -11.40 35.56 -25.60
C ASN A 301 -12.45 35.05 -24.59
N SER A 302 -12.21 35.21 -23.28
CA SER A 302 -13.08 34.68 -22.22
C SER A 302 -13.11 35.64 -21.03
N SER A 303 -14.09 36.56 -21.02
CA SER A 303 -14.28 37.56 -19.95
C SER A 303 -12.97 38.27 -19.53
N PRO A 304 -12.30 39.00 -20.44
CA PRO A 304 -10.97 39.56 -20.21
C PRO A 304 -10.96 40.50 -19.01
N SER A 305 -10.06 40.26 -18.06
CA SER A 305 -9.91 41.12 -16.88
C SER A 305 -8.46 41.13 -16.40
N TRP A 306 -7.92 42.32 -16.20
CA TRP A 306 -6.69 42.53 -15.42
C TRP A 306 -7.05 42.60 -13.93
N GLY A 307 -6.12 42.24 -13.05
CA GLY A 307 -6.43 42.19 -11.63
C GLY A 307 -5.37 41.51 -10.79
N SER A 308 -5.74 41.14 -9.58
CA SER A 308 -4.91 40.35 -8.67
C SER A 308 -5.77 39.36 -7.91
N LEU A 309 -5.17 38.21 -7.58
CA LEU A 309 -5.79 37.28 -6.64
C LEU A 309 -5.58 37.82 -5.23
N LEU A 310 -6.67 38.13 -4.52
CA LEU A 310 -6.63 38.48 -3.10
C LEU A 310 -6.81 37.20 -2.28
N VAL A 311 -5.90 36.96 -1.36
CA VAL A 311 -5.93 35.79 -0.46
C VAL A 311 -5.90 36.26 0.98
N THR A 312 -6.76 35.66 1.81
CA THR A 312 -6.78 35.83 3.27
C THR A 312 -6.60 34.47 3.93
N ALA A 313 -5.57 34.32 4.75
CA ALA A 313 -5.27 33.09 5.47
C ALA A 313 -5.32 33.33 6.99
N ASP A 314 -6.23 32.63 7.68
CA ASP A 314 -6.29 32.57 9.15
C ASP A 314 -5.79 31.21 9.64
N ALA A 315 -5.93 30.86 10.92
CA ALA A 315 -5.47 29.57 11.44
C ALA A 315 -6.17 28.34 10.82
N THR A 316 -7.36 28.52 10.27
CA THR A 316 -8.31 27.47 9.87
C THR A 316 -8.77 27.54 8.42
N SER A 317 -8.63 28.68 7.75
CA SER A 317 -8.98 28.81 6.34
C SER A 317 -7.99 29.65 5.53
N LEU A 318 -7.88 29.33 4.24
CA LEU A 318 -7.26 30.15 3.21
C LEU A 318 -8.33 30.45 2.16
N SER A 319 -8.84 31.68 2.15
CA SER A 319 -9.86 32.15 1.21
C SER A 319 -9.22 33.00 0.13
N ALA A 320 -9.52 32.72 -1.14
CA ALA A 320 -8.94 33.41 -2.28
C ALA A 320 -10.03 33.89 -3.24
N GLY A 321 -9.86 35.09 -3.81
CA GLY A 321 -10.80 35.65 -4.77
C GLY A 321 -10.14 36.59 -5.76
N PHE A 322 -10.39 36.40 -7.05
CA PHE A 322 -9.87 37.26 -8.10
C PHE A 322 -10.57 38.62 -8.06
N GLN A 323 -9.77 39.68 -7.92
CA GLN A 323 -10.24 41.06 -7.89
C GLN A 323 -9.94 41.72 -9.24
N PRO A 324 -10.93 41.98 -10.11
CA PRO A 324 -10.70 42.69 -11.37
C PRO A 324 -10.48 44.19 -11.13
N THR A 325 -9.58 44.80 -11.92
CA THR A 325 -9.47 46.27 -11.99
C THR A 325 -10.76 46.90 -12.55
N ALA A 326 -10.95 48.21 -12.34
CA ALA A 326 -12.10 48.93 -12.88
C ALA A 326 -12.29 48.68 -14.39
N GLY A 327 -13.49 48.22 -14.77
CA GLY A 327 -13.83 47.86 -16.15
C GLY A 327 -13.74 46.36 -16.48
N GLY A 328 -13.07 45.56 -15.65
CA GLY A 328 -13.14 44.10 -15.69
C GLY A 328 -14.40 43.58 -14.98
N THR A 329 -14.97 42.48 -15.47
CA THR A 329 -16.19 41.86 -14.92
C THR A 329 -16.00 40.43 -14.44
N TYR A 330 -14.83 39.84 -14.67
CA TYR A 330 -14.57 38.47 -14.25
C TYR A 330 -14.30 38.37 -12.76
N THR A 331 -14.89 37.36 -12.13
CA THR A 331 -14.71 37.03 -10.72
C THR A 331 -14.58 35.52 -10.57
N ASP A 332 -13.74 35.09 -9.64
CA ASP A 332 -13.61 33.71 -9.19
C ASP A 332 -13.29 33.74 -7.70
N ALA A 333 -13.73 32.74 -6.95
CA ALA A 333 -13.47 32.64 -5.52
C ALA A 333 -13.48 31.17 -5.08
N PHE A 334 -12.60 30.85 -4.13
CA PHE A 334 -12.53 29.53 -3.49
C PHE A 334 -11.98 29.66 -2.08
N VAL A 335 -12.22 28.64 -1.25
CA VAL A 335 -11.66 28.53 0.10
C VAL A 335 -11.05 27.16 0.28
N ILE A 336 -9.94 27.08 1.02
CA ILE A 336 -9.35 25.84 1.53
C ILE A 336 -9.53 25.85 3.05
N ARG A 337 -10.28 24.90 3.61
CA ARG A 337 -10.58 24.82 5.05
C ARG A 337 -9.86 23.68 5.73
N GLN A 338 -9.41 23.93 6.96
CA GLN A 338 -9.07 22.89 7.92
C GLN A 338 -10.38 22.28 8.44
N GLY A 339 -10.61 20.98 8.19
CA GLY A 339 -11.74 20.25 8.78
C GLY A 339 -12.83 19.73 7.83
N THR A 340 -12.60 19.73 6.52
CA THR A 340 -13.38 18.93 5.56
C THR A 340 -12.49 17.82 4.98
N SER A 341 -12.00 16.90 5.81
CA SER A 341 -11.20 15.77 5.31
C SER A 341 -12.00 14.99 4.26
N THR A 342 -11.38 14.73 3.11
CA THR A 342 -11.79 13.59 2.27
C THR A 342 -11.85 12.35 3.17
N PRO A 343 -12.83 11.43 2.96
CA PRO A 343 -12.93 10.23 3.79
C PRO A 343 -11.61 9.45 3.75
N ASN A 344 -11.04 9.15 4.93
CA ASN A 344 -9.88 8.27 5.08
C ASN A 344 -10.08 6.97 4.27
N GLU A 345 -9.13 6.65 3.39
CA GLU A 345 -9.08 5.39 2.66
C GLU A 345 -8.30 4.32 3.47
N PRO A 346 -8.93 3.18 3.85
CA PRO A 346 -8.24 2.18 4.64
C PRO A 346 -6.97 1.63 3.96
N PRO A 347 -5.88 1.37 4.70
CA PRO A 347 -4.63 0.88 4.15
C PRO A 347 -4.78 -0.52 3.54
N VAL A 348 -3.92 -0.83 2.57
CA VAL A 348 -3.81 -2.16 1.98
C VAL A 348 -2.73 -2.95 2.71
N ALA A 349 -3.16 -3.94 3.50
CA ALA A 349 -2.28 -4.86 4.19
C ALA A 349 -1.63 -5.86 3.23
N SER A 350 -0.31 -6.04 3.33
CA SER A 350 0.45 -7.02 2.55
C SER A 350 1.63 -7.53 3.36
N PHE A 351 1.89 -8.84 3.32
CA PHE A 351 3.06 -9.40 3.98
C PHE A 351 3.65 -10.63 3.29
N THR A 352 4.90 -10.90 3.64
CA THR A 352 5.58 -12.18 3.34
C THR A 352 6.02 -12.87 4.63
N THR A 353 6.25 -14.18 4.57
CA THR A 353 6.80 -14.95 5.68
C THR A 353 7.96 -15.83 5.23
N ALA A 354 8.98 -15.93 6.08
CA ALA A 354 10.10 -16.84 5.91
C ALA A 354 10.29 -17.63 7.20
N CYS A 355 10.20 -18.95 7.12
CA CYS A 355 10.28 -19.84 8.28
C CYS A 355 11.51 -20.74 8.19
N THR A 356 12.20 -20.88 9.31
CA THR A 356 13.21 -21.90 9.55
C THR A 356 12.75 -22.72 10.75
N ASP A 357 12.45 -23.98 10.48
CA ASP A 357 11.85 -24.89 11.46
C ASP A 357 10.56 -24.31 12.07
N LEU A 358 10.54 -24.12 13.40
CA LEU A 358 9.42 -23.58 14.14
C LEU A 358 9.44 -22.05 14.25
N THR A 359 10.44 -21.37 13.69
CA THR A 359 10.58 -19.91 13.81
C THR A 359 10.33 -19.24 12.46
N CYS A 360 9.40 -18.30 12.44
CA CYS A 360 9.07 -17.49 11.27
C CYS A 360 9.42 -16.02 11.50
N THR A 361 9.86 -15.35 10.43
CA THR A 361 9.88 -13.90 10.34
C THR A 361 8.79 -13.46 9.37
N ALA A 362 7.93 -12.56 9.80
CA ALA A 362 6.89 -11.93 9.00
C ALA A 362 7.28 -10.47 8.71
N ASP A 363 7.08 -10.03 7.46
CA ASP A 363 7.46 -8.71 6.99
C ASP A 363 6.27 -8.02 6.31
N ALA A 364 5.82 -6.91 6.89
CA ALA A 364 4.72 -6.06 6.43
C ALA A 364 5.20 -4.85 5.61
N SER A 365 6.49 -4.73 5.27
CA SER A 365 7.04 -3.53 4.59
C SER A 365 6.41 -3.23 3.23
N ALA A 366 5.69 -4.20 2.65
CA ALA A 366 4.96 -4.05 1.39
C ALA A 366 3.52 -3.54 1.58
N SER A 367 3.06 -3.32 2.81
CA SER A 367 1.77 -2.68 3.07
C SER A 367 1.83 -1.21 2.68
N SER A 368 0.69 -0.67 2.24
CA SER A 368 0.63 0.70 1.72
C SER A 368 -0.64 1.40 2.17
N ASP A 369 -0.56 2.72 2.26
CA ASP A 369 -1.68 3.60 2.47
C ASP A 369 -1.66 4.67 1.36
N SER A 370 -2.81 4.91 0.73
CA SER A 370 -2.94 5.74 -0.46
C SER A 370 -3.15 7.22 -0.13
N ASP A 371 -3.73 7.53 1.02
CA ASP A 371 -3.97 8.89 1.47
C ASP A 371 -3.22 9.27 2.76
N GLY A 372 -2.58 8.30 3.42
CA GLY A 372 -1.76 8.53 4.61
C GLY A 372 -0.48 7.68 4.71
N THR A 373 -0.11 7.35 5.94
CA THR A 373 1.02 6.50 6.30
C THR A 373 0.59 5.42 7.28
N ILE A 374 1.23 4.24 7.21
CA ILE A 374 0.94 3.18 8.19
C ILE A 374 1.55 3.53 9.54
N ALA A 375 0.69 3.83 10.51
CA ALA A 375 1.05 4.15 11.88
C ALA A 375 1.42 2.91 12.69
N SER A 376 0.76 1.77 12.46
CA SER A 376 1.08 0.54 13.19
C SER A 376 0.77 -0.75 12.44
N SER A 377 1.43 -1.83 12.87
CA SER A 377 1.22 -3.19 12.35
C SER A 377 1.06 -4.15 13.52
N ALA A 378 -0.04 -4.90 13.54
CA ALA A 378 -0.37 -5.91 14.52
C ALA A 378 -0.50 -7.28 13.85
N TRP A 379 0.06 -8.30 14.49
CA TRP A 379 0.11 -9.66 13.99
C TRP A 379 -0.70 -10.59 14.88
N ASN A 380 -1.41 -11.51 14.27
CA ASN A 380 -1.94 -12.72 14.90
C ASN A 380 -1.32 -13.92 14.21
N PHE A 381 -0.49 -14.67 14.93
CA PHE A 381 0.24 -15.81 14.34
C PHE A 381 -0.60 -17.09 14.24
N GLY A 382 -1.86 -17.07 14.68
CA GLY A 382 -2.80 -18.20 14.57
C GLY A 382 -2.70 -19.23 15.69
N ASP A 383 -1.80 -19.06 16.67
CA ASP A 383 -1.66 -19.93 17.85
C ASP A 383 -2.10 -19.27 19.17
N GLY A 384 -2.70 -18.08 19.08
CA GLY A 384 -3.14 -17.27 20.23
C GLY A 384 -2.10 -16.26 20.72
N THR A 385 -0.89 -16.25 20.17
CA THR A 385 0.16 -15.28 20.51
C THR A 385 0.12 -14.09 19.55
N PRO A 386 0.05 -12.84 20.05
CA PRO A 386 0.09 -11.65 19.21
C PRO A 386 1.53 -11.22 18.90
N GLY A 387 1.71 -10.39 17.87
CA GLY A 387 2.94 -9.67 17.57
C GLY A 387 2.68 -8.24 17.12
N THR A 388 3.73 -7.42 17.05
CA THR A 388 3.64 -6.01 16.60
C THR A 388 4.88 -5.60 15.83
N GLY A 389 4.76 -4.56 15.01
CA GLY A 389 5.86 -3.95 14.26
C GLY A 389 5.89 -4.40 12.80
N THR A 390 6.58 -3.64 11.94
CA THR A 390 6.66 -3.91 10.50
C THR A 390 7.33 -5.26 10.21
N ILE A 391 8.35 -5.62 10.98
CA ILE A 391 8.99 -6.93 10.95
C ILE A 391 8.79 -7.58 12.31
N ALA A 392 8.22 -8.78 12.33
CA ALA A 392 7.99 -9.54 13.55
C ALA A 392 8.53 -10.97 13.42
N THR A 393 9.17 -11.47 14.48
CA THR A 393 9.63 -12.86 14.58
C THR A 393 8.74 -13.61 15.56
N HIS A 394 8.35 -14.83 15.23
CA HIS A 394 7.52 -15.69 16.06
C HIS A 394 8.01 -17.14 16.05
N SER A 395 7.95 -17.80 17.20
CA SER A 395 8.34 -19.21 17.35
C SER A 395 7.14 -20.04 17.81
N TYR A 396 6.75 -21.01 16.99
CA TYR A 396 5.66 -21.94 17.28
C TYR A 396 6.12 -23.09 18.18
N ALA A 397 5.22 -23.58 19.04
CA ALA A 397 5.51 -24.71 19.93
C ALA A 397 5.40 -26.08 19.23
N VAL A 398 4.60 -26.17 18.17
CA VAL A 398 4.25 -27.42 17.48
C VAL A 398 4.35 -27.21 15.97
N SER A 399 4.74 -28.23 15.22
CA SER A 399 4.68 -28.20 13.76
C SER A 399 3.24 -28.19 13.27
N GLY A 400 2.94 -27.41 12.25
CA GLY A 400 1.59 -27.31 11.68
C GLY A 400 1.47 -26.16 10.70
N THR A 401 0.27 -26.00 10.13
CA THR A 401 -0.09 -24.83 9.34
C THR A 401 -0.93 -23.90 10.19
N TYR A 402 -0.50 -22.64 10.26
CA TYR A 402 -1.12 -21.58 11.03
C TYR A 402 -1.65 -20.49 10.11
N THR A 403 -2.86 -19.98 10.37
CA THR A 403 -3.40 -18.82 9.66
C THR A 403 -2.85 -17.55 10.29
N VAL A 404 -1.84 -16.96 9.65
CA VAL A 404 -1.23 -15.69 10.10
C VAL A 404 -2.05 -14.54 9.53
N ALA A 405 -2.43 -13.60 10.38
CA ALA A 405 -3.14 -12.38 10.02
C ALA A 405 -2.28 -11.15 10.34
N LEU A 406 -2.25 -10.21 9.41
CA LEU A 406 -1.73 -8.86 9.60
C LEU A 406 -2.91 -7.88 9.65
N THR A 407 -2.90 -6.99 10.63
CA THR A 407 -3.71 -5.79 10.68
C THR A 407 -2.78 -4.58 10.66
N VAL A 408 -2.93 -3.72 9.67
CA VAL A 408 -2.24 -2.42 9.62
C VAL A 408 -3.24 -1.32 9.93
N THR A 409 -2.78 -0.30 10.64
CA THR A 409 -3.56 0.91 10.97
C THR A 409 -2.84 2.11 10.39
N ASP A 410 -3.56 2.97 9.67
CA ASP A 410 -3.04 4.23 9.15
C ASP A 410 -2.96 5.33 10.23
N ASP A 411 -2.41 6.47 9.84
CA ASP A 411 -2.25 7.67 10.66
C ASP A 411 -3.56 8.41 10.96
N ASP A 412 -4.64 8.09 10.25
CA ASP A 412 -6.00 8.58 10.47
C ASP A 412 -6.91 7.53 11.16
N GLY A 413 -6.35 6.39 11.57
CA GLY A 413 -6.97 5.34 12.37
C GLY A 413 -7.80 4.28 11.63
N ALA A 414 -7.87 4.28 10.29
CA ALA A 414 -8.52 3.18 9.56
C ALA A 414 -7.60 1.96 9.47
N VAL A 415 -8.18 0.81 9.09
CA VAL A 415 -7.52 -0.49 9.23
C VAL A 415 -7.65 -1.35 7.98
N GLY A 416 -6.54 -1.97 7.61
CA GLY A 416 -6.42 -2.97 6.56
C GLY A 416 -6.04 -4.32 7.13
N THR A 417 -6.60 -5.41 6.59
CA THR A 417 -6.26 -6.77 7.05
C THR A 417 -5.99 -7.74 5.91
N VAL A 418 -5.02 -8.62 6.08
CA VAL A 418 -4.74 -9.74 5.17
C VAL A 418 -4.34 -11.00 5.94
N THR A 419 -4.64 -12.18 5.39
CA THR A 419 -4.33 -13.48 6.02
C THR A 419 -3.66 -14.44 5.05
N HIS A 420 -2.63 -15.16 5.50
CA HIS A 420 -1.96 -16.22 4.73
C HIS A 420 -1.74 -17.48 5.59
N PRO A 421 -1.82 -18.69 5.00
CA PRO A 421 -1.40 -19.92 5.68
C PRO A 421 0.13 -20.01 5.72
N VAL A 422 0.68 -20.31 6.89
CA VAL A 422 2.11 -20.45 7.14
C VAL A 422 2.38 -21.81 7.77
N THR A 423 3.20 -22.63 7.12
CA THR A 423 3.53 -23.97 7.60
C THR A 423 4.91 -23.98 8.26
N VAL A 424 4.97 -24.50 9.48
CA VAL A 424 6.21 -24.70 10.24
C VAL A 424 6.42 -26.16 10.59
N SER A 425 7.67 -26.57 10.67
CA SER A 425 8.07 -27.96 10.93
C SER A 425 9.20 -28.00 11.94
N VAL A 426 9.35 -29.10 12.67
CA VAL A 426 10.54 -29.30 13.52
C VAL A 426 11.76 -29.58 12.63
N PRO A 427 12.97 -29.14 13.01
CA PRO A 427 14.18 -29.51 12.30
C PRO A 427 14.34 -31.03 12.34
N GLY A 428 14.38 -31.67 11.16
CA GLY A 428 14.42 -33.13 11.06
C GLY A 428 13.08 -33.84 11.33
N GLY A 429 11.96 -33.13 11.26
CA GLY A 429 10.63 -33.75 11.28
C GLY A 429 10.43 -34.77 10.14
N PRO A 430 9.54 -35.75 10.31
CA PRO A 430 9.33 -36.80 9.30
C PRO A 430 8.93 -36.21 7.95
N THR A 431 9.69 -36.54 6.90
CA THR A 431 9.39 -36.15 5.52
C THR A 431 7.95 -36.48 5.17
N VAL A 432 7.13 -35.47 4.88
CA VAL A 432 5.76 -35.69 4.38
C VAL A 432 5.85 -36.11 2.92
N TYR A 433 5.30 -37.27 2.62
CA TYR A 433 5.26 -37.83 1.28
C TYR A 433 3.96 -37.45 0.57
N ALA A 434 2.82 -37.53 1.25
CA ALA A 434 1.53 -37.10 0.73
C ALA A 434 0.64 -36.58 1.86
N SER A 435 -0.20 -35.62 1.55
CA SER A 435 -1.22 -35.11 2.48
C SER A 435 -2.46 -34.66 1.72
N ASP A 436 -3.63 -34.84 2.33
CA ASP A 436 -4.89 -34.34 1.81
C ASP A 436 -5.85 -34.01 2.96
N ALA A 437 -6.09 -32.71 3.14
CA ALA A 437 -7.10 -32.17 4.05
C ALA A 437 -8.47 -32.02 3.37
N PHE A 438 -8.62 -32.43 2.10
CA PHE A 438 -9.88 -32.45 1.37
C PHE A 438 -10.60 -31.09 1.32
N SER A 439 -9.84 -29.99 1.32
CA SER A 439 -10.36 -28.61 1.34
C SER A 439 -11.07 -28.19 0.05
N ARG A 440 -10.83 -28.91 -1.05
CA ARG A 440 -11.42 -28.67 -2.37
C ARG A 440 -12.87 -29.16 -2.47
N THR A 441 -13.57 -28.71 -3.52
CA THR A 441 -14.88 -29.24 -3.90
C THR A 441 -14.81 -29.96 -5.24
N VAL A 442 -15.12 -31.25 -5.26
CA VAL A 442 -15.10 -32.11 -6.47
C VAL A 442 -16.31 -33.03 -6.44
N THR A 443 -17.10 -33.05 -7.51
CA THR A 443 -18.37 -33.81 -7.57
C THR A 443 -18.20 -35.25 -8.10
N THR A 444 -17.04 -35.58 -8.67
CA THR A 444 -16.70 -36.94 -9.13
C THR A 444 -15.23 -37.26 -8.86
N GLY A 445 -14.96 -38.37 -8.19
CA GLY A 445 -13.61 -38.71 -7.73
C GLY A 445 -13.17 -37.86 -6.54
N PHE A 446 -11.94 -38.12 -6.08
CA PHE A 446 -11.29 -37.24 -5.12
C PHE A 446 -10.47 -36.13 -5.78
N GLY A 447 -10.05 -36.23 -7.03
CA GLY A 447 -9.19 -35.20 -7.65
C GLY A 447 -7.74 -35.31 -7.17
N THR A 448 -7.06 -34.18 -6.96
CA THR A 448 -5.63 -34.12 -6.59
C THR A 448 -5.47 -33.80 -5.11
N ALA A 449 -4.67 -34.60 -4.40
CA ALA A 449 -4.28 -34.35 -3.01
C ALA A 449 -3.42 -33.08 -2.87
N ASP A 450 -3.44 -32.45 -1.69
CA ASP A 450 -2.64 -31.27 -1.39
C ASP A 450 -1.14 -31.53 -1.60
N THR A 451 -0.68 -32.74 -1.29
CA THR A 451 0.66 -33.26 -1.61
C THR A 451 0.54 -34.74 -2.00
N GLY A 452 1.26 -35.18 -3.03
CA GLY A 452 1.29 -36.58 -3.50
C GLY A 452 0.58 -36.85 -4.84
N GLY A 453 -0.14 -35.86 -5.39
CA GLY A 453 -0.70 -35.94 -6.73
C GLY A 453 -2.12 -36.49 -6.81
N ALA A 454 -2.52 -37.00 -7.98
CA ALA A 454 -3.90 -37.38 -8.26
C ALA A 454 -4.31 -38.68 -7.57
N TRP A 455 -5.49 -38.66 -6.94
CA TRP A 455 -6.15 -39.88 -6.46
C TRP A 455 -6.59 -40.75 -7.62
N SER A 456 -6.34 -42.05 -7.49
CA SER A 456 -6.86 -43.09 -8.36
C SER A 456 -7.94 -43.87 -7.61
N THR A 457 -9.16 -43.83 -8.12
CA THR A 457 -10.32 -44.50 -7.50
C THR A 457 -10.81 -45.69 -8.32
N THR A 458 -11.19 -46.78 -7.66
CA THR A 458 -11.83 -47.94 -8.29
C THR A 458 -13.30 -48.01 -7.91
N GLY A 459 -14.18 -48.22 -8.89
CA GLY A 459 -15.64 -48.17 -8.77
C GLY A 459 -16.24 -47.09 -9.68
N THR A 460 -17.51 -46.72 -9.44
CA THR A 460 -18.12 -45.59 -10.14
C THR A 460 -17.55 -44.28 -9.57
N SER A 461 -17.03 -43.38 -10.42
CA SER A 461 -16.41 -42.12 -9.96
C SER A 461 -17.36 -41.23 -9.15
N THR A 462 -18.67 -41.31 -9.38
CA THR A 462 -19.70 -40.61 -8.59
C THR A 462 -19.90 -41.16 -7.18
N ALA A 463 -19.27 -42.29 -6.85
CA ALA A 463 -19.22 -42.79 -5.47
C ALA A 463 -18.24 -42.00 -4.61
N PHE A 464 -17.36 -41.20 -5.23
CA PHE A 464 -16.37 -40.37 -4.56
C PHE A 464 -16.67 -38.90 -4.84
N GLN A 465 -16.63 -38.08 -3.80
CA GLN A 465 -16.75 -36.63 -3.89
C GLN A 465 -15.92 -35.98 -2.79
N VAL A 466 -15.53 -34.73 -2.98
CA VAL A 466 -14.95 -33.90 -1.92
C VAL A 466 -15.84 -32.68 -1.75
N ALA A 467 -16.27 -32.42 -0.51
CA ALA A 467 -17.05 -31.24 -0.19
C ALA A 467 -16.92 -30.92 1.30
N ALA A 468 -17.05 -29.63 1.64
CA ALA A 468 -17.02 -29.17 3.03
C ALA A 468 -15.81 -29.67 3.86
N GLY A 469 -14.63 -29.74 3.23
CA GLY A 469 -13.39 -30.16 3.89
C GLY A 469 -13.25 -31.67 4.12
N VAL A 470 -14.04 -32.51 3.43
CA VAL A 470 -14.07 -33.96 3.66
C VAL A 470 -14.23 -34.73 2.35
N GLY A 471 -13.51 -35.83 2.22
CA GLY A 471 -13.71 -36.81 1.14
C GLY A 471 -14.84 -37.79 1.49
N PHE A 472 -15.89 -37.88 0.68
CA PHE A 472 -16.99 -38.81 0.88
C PHE A 472 -16.89 -40.02 -0.05
N ILE A 473 -17.15 -41.22 0.50
CA ILE A 473 -17.21 -42.50 -0.21
C ILE A 473 -18.61 -43.08 -0.02
N ARG A 474 -19.44 -43.04 -1.06
CA ARG A 474 -20.84 -43.49 -1.04
C ARG A 474 -20.99 -44.91 -1.55
N HIS A 475 -21.28 -45.83 -0.65
CA HIS A 475 -21.73 -47.18 -0.98
C HIS A 475 -23.22 -47.17 -1.29
N ALA A 476 -23.58 -47.07 -2.58
CA ALA A 476 -24.97 -47.05 -3.02
C ALA A 476 -25.74 -48.36 -2.72
N LYS A 477 -25.02 -49.49 -2.67
CA LYS A 477 -25.54 -50.83 -2.36
C LYS A 477 -24.56 -51.56 -1.44
N ALA A 478 -25.05 -52.56 -0.71
CA ALA A 478 -24.23 -53.51 0.03
C ALA A 478 -23.42 -54.42 -0.91
N GLY A 479 -22.26 -54.90 -0.46
CA GLY A 479 -21.46 -55.92 -1.14
C GLY A 479 -20.45 -55.41 -2.17
N GLY A 480 -20.22 -54.10 -2.27
CA GLY A 480 -19.23 -53.49 -3.16
C GLY A 480 -17.97 -53.01 -2.44
N THR A 481 -16.82 -53.13 -3.08
CA THR A 481 -15.55 -52.52 -2.63
C THR A 481 -15.32 -51.23 -3.42
N LEU A 482 -14.92 -50.17 -2.72
CA LEU A 482 -14.51 -48.90 -3.29
C LEU A 482 -13.10 -48.59 -2.81
N ASP A 483 -12.19 -48.34 -3.75
CA ASP A 483 -10.78 -48.05 -3.48
C ASP A 483 -10.47 -46.59 -3.80
N ALA A 484 -9.69 -45.93 -2.95
CA ALA A 484 -9.02 -44.66 -3.22
C ALA A 484 -7.53 -44.81 -2.91
N ASN A 485 -6.69 -44.71 -3.93
CA ASN A 485 -5.24 -44.85 -3.80
C ASN A 485 -4.53 -43.60 -4.29
N LEU A 486 -3.40 -43.28 -3.67
CA LEU A 486 -2.41 -42.37 -4.24
C LEU A 486 -1.31 -43.22 -4.89
N PRO A 487 -1.20 -43.25 -6.24
CA PRO A 487 -0.20 -44.07 -6.92
C PRO A 487 1.25 -43.62 -6.70
N SER A 488 1.42 -42.37 -6.29
CA SER A 488 2.69 -41.71 -5.97
C SER A 488 2.48 -40.85 -4.73
N PRO A 489 3.52 -40.56 -3.94
CA PRO A 489 4.86 -41.16 -3.98
C PRO A 489 4.89 -42.61 -3.44
N ALA A 490 5.96 -43.32 -3.76
CA ALA A 490 6.23 -44.65 -3.23
C ALA A 490 7.33 -44.60 -2.16
N SER A 491 7.18 -45.37 -1.08
CA SER A 491 8.14 -45.41 0.04
C SER A 491 8.38 -46.82 0.59
N THR A 492 9.59 -47.06 1.09
CA THR A 492 9.95 -48.23 1.94
C THR A 492 9.78 -47.94 3.42
N THR A 493 9.46 -46.70 3.80
CA THR A 493 9.21 -46.29 5.18
C THR A 493 8.00 -45.39 5.19
N THR A 494 6.85 -45.94 5.57
CA THR A 494 5.57 -45.24 5.57
C THR A 494 5.00 -45.21 6.96
N ASP A 495 4.59 -44.03 7.42
CA ASP A 495 3.62 -43.82 8.49
C ASP A 495 2.40 -43.12 7.90
N LEU A 496 1.31 -43.87 7.78
CA LEU A 496 0.05 -43.42 7.20
C LEU A 496 -0.98 -43.21 8.29
N GLN A 497 -1.60 -42.03 8.33
CA GLN A 497 -2.68 -41.68 9.24
C GLN A 497 -3.84 -41.03 8.49
N TYR A 498 -5.07 -41.25 8.94
CA TYR A 498 -6.27 -40.54 8.48
C TYR A 498 -7.43 -40.68 9.48
N ARG A 499 -8.47 -39.86 9.33
CA ARG A 499 -9.76 -40.01 10.01
C ARG A 499 -10.80 -40.63 9.09
N ILE A 500 -11.66 -41.47 9.66
CA ILE A 500 -12.78 -42.09 8.94
C ILE A 500 -14.03 -42.18 9.81
N SER A 501 -15.19 -41.94 9.22
CA SER A 501 -16.50 -42.15 9.86
C SER A 501 -17.49 -42.75 8.87
N ALA A 502 -18.62 -43.22 9.37
CA ALA A 502 -19.78 -43.65 8.59
C ALA A 502 -21.04 -42.98 9.14
N ASP A 503 -21.88 -42.48 8.22
CA ASP A 503 -23.13 -41.77 8.50
C ASP A 503 -24.18 -42.63 9.22
N LYS A 504 -24.05 -43.96 9.14
CA LYS A 504 -25.00 -44.94 9.65
C LYS A 504 -24.34 -46.01 10.53
N PRO A 505 -25.10 -46.61 11.46
CA PRO A 505 -24.60 -47.74 12.22
C PRO A 505 -24.33 -48.94 11.29
N PRO A 506 -23.26 -49.71 11.49
CA PRO A 506 -23.02 -50.92 10.72
C PRO A 506 -24.16 -51.94 10.93
N THR A 507 -24.54 -52.66 9.87
CA THR A 507 -25.47 -53.80 9.94
C THR A 507 -24.86 -55.04 9.29
N GLY A 508 -25.46 -56.21 9.49
CA GLY A 508 -24.96 -57.47 8.94
C GLY A 508 -23.52 -57.77 9.39
N GLY A 509 -22.65 -58.09 8.43
CA GLY A 509 -21.23 -58.38 8.66
C GLY A 509 -20.36 -57.15 8.98
N GLY A 510 -20.92 -55.94 8.95
CA GLY A 510 -20.24 -54.70 9.32
C GLY A 510 -19.68 -53.89 8.15
N ILE A 511 -18.92 -52.85 8.50
CA ILE A 511 -18.21 -51.97 7.57
C ILE A 511 -16.71 -52.27 7.67
N TYR A 512 -16.08 -52.52 6.54
CA TYR A 512 -14.67 -52.86 6.42
C TYR A 512 -13.92 -51.63 5.94
N ILE A 513 -12.86 -51.30 6.65
CA ILE A 513 -11.93 -50.21 6.36
C ILE A 513 -10.57 -50.86 6.22
N VAL A 514 -9.99 -50.76 5.03
CA VAL A 514 -8.74 -51.43 4.70
C VAL A 514 -7.71 -50.39 4.33
N THR A 515 -6.77 -50.15 5.22
CA THR A 515 -5.63 -49.26 5.02
C THR A 515 -4.56 -49.99 4.24
N THR A 516 -4.10 -49.42 3.13
CA THR A 516 -2.96 -49.93 2.38
C THR A 516 -1.73 -49.09 2.71
N GLY A 517 -0.83 -49.64 3.54
CA GLY A 517 0.38 -48.93 3.99
C GLY A 517 1.56 -49.04 3.01
N ARG A 518 1.54 -50.05 2.13
CA ARG A 518 2.50 -50.20 1.03
C ARG A 518 1.89 -51.06 -0.07
N ARG A 519 1.71 -50.49 -1.27
CA ARG A 519 1.29 -51.17 -2.50
C ARG A 519 2.43 -51.14 -3.51
N VAL A 520 3.00 -52.30 -3.80
CA VAL A 520 4.05 -52.45 -4.82
C VAL A 520 3.38 -52.86 -6.13
N PRO A 521 3.42 -52.02 -7.19
CA PRO A 521 2.81 -52.34 -8.47
C PRO A 521 3.25 -53.70 -9.00
N GLY A 522 2.30 -54.55 -9.39
CA GLY A 522 2.57 -55.90 -9.91
C GLY A 522 3.03 -56.94 -8.87
N ALA A 523 3.20 -56.56 -7.60
CA ALA A 523 3.70 -57.44 -6.54
C ALA A 523 2.68 -57.69 -5.42
N GLY A 524 1.85 -56.70 -5.09
CA GLY A 524 0.81 -56.84 -4.06
C GLY A 524 0.84 -55.70 -3.04
N SER A 525 0.33 -55.95 -1.83
CA SER A 525 0.30 -54.91 -0.78
C SER A 525 0.31 -55.44 0.66
N TYR A 526 0.77 -54.62 1.60
CA TYR A 526 0.53 -54.78 3.04
C TYR A 526 -0.68 -53.94 3.46
N LYS A 527 -1.59 -54.56 4.21
CA LYS A 527 -2.87 -53.97 4.59
C LYS A 527 -3.18 -54.13 6.08
N ALA A 528 -3.84 -53.13 6.65
CA ALA A 528 -4.51 -53.21 7.94
C ALA A 528 -6.02 -53.22 7.72
N GLN A 529 -6.71 -54.22 8.24
CA GLN A 529 -8.16 -54.37 8.08
C GLN A 529 -8.84 -54.09 9.41
N ALA A 530 -9.51 -52.94 9.50
CA ALA A 530 -10.44 -52.62 10.57
C ALA A 530 -11.86 -53.00 10.15
N ILE A 531 -12.62 -53.67 11.03
CA ILE A 531 -14.03 -53.98 10.78
C ILE A 531 -14.85 -53.41 11.92
N ILE A 532 -15.77 -52.51 11.59
CA ILE A 532 -16.79 -52.02 12.51
C ILE A 532 -17.97 -52.99 12.45
N LYS A 533 -18.15 -53.78 13.50
CA LYS A 533 -19.21 -54.78 13.61
C LYS A 533 -20.56 -54.12 13.89
N SER A 534 -21.64 -54.84 13.61
CA SER A 534 -23.02 -54.40 13.90
C SER A 534 -23.29 -54.20 15.39
N THR A 535 -22.45 -54.74 16.26
CA THR A 535 -22.46 -54.48 17.72
C THR A 535 -21.78 -53.17 18.12
N GLY A 536 -21.23 -52.41 17.17
CA GLY A 536 -20.39 -51.23 17.42
C GLY A 536 -18.95 -51.57 17.84
N GLN A 537 -18.61 -52.85 17.99
CA GLN A 537 -17.24 -53.28 18.29
C GLN A 537 -16.35 -53.15 17.05
N VAL A 538 -15.09 -52.78 17.25
CA VAL A 538 -14.09 -52.66 16.17
C VAL A 538 -13.04 -53.76 16.31
N THR A 539 -12.79 -54.49 15.22
CA THR A 539 -11.69 -55.47 15.17
C THR A 539 -10.58 -55.01 14.22
N LEU A 540 -9.31 -55.32 14.52
CA LEU A 540 -8.16 -54.97 13.68
C LEU A 540 -7.27 -56.20 13.39
N ALA A 541 -6.97 -56.43 12.12
CA ALA A 541 -6.05 -57.48 11.62
C ALA A 541 -5.00 -56.89 10.67
N LEU A 542 -3.93 -57.65 10.42
CA LEU A 542 -2.96 -57.36 9.36
C LEU A 542 -3.02 -58.46 8.30
N SER A 543 -3.00 -58.05 7.04
CA SER A 543 -2.97 -58.94 5.89
C SER A 543 -1.96 -58.46 4.86
N ARG A 544 -1.63 -59.36 3.93
CA ARG A 544 -0.97 -59.03 2.67
C ARG A 544 -1.82 -59.52 1.52
N GLU A 545 -1.80 -58.84 0.39
CA GLU A 545 -2.44 -59.29 -0.85
C GLU A 545 -1.39 -59.54 -1.92
N ASN A 546 -1.62 -60.54 -2.76
CA ASN A 546 -0.81 -60.80 -3.94
C ASN A 546 -1.27 -59.91 -5.13
N PRO A 547 -0.59 -59.95 -6.30
CA PRO A 547 -0.91 -59.09 -7.44
C PRO A 547 -2.31 -59.26 -8.02
N VAL A 548 -2.95 -60.42 -7.79
CA VAL A 548 -4.29 -60.74 -8.28
C VAL A 548 -5.38 -60.48 -7.22
N GLY A 549 -5.02 -59.84 -6.11
CA GLY A 549 -5.96 -59.45 -5.05
C GLY A 549 -6.32 -60.56 -4.05
N ALA A 550 -5.63 -61.71 -4.09
CA ALA A 550 -5.85 -62.76 -3.10
C ALA A 550 -5.12 -62.40 -1.79
N GLY A 551 -5.90 -62.22 -0.72
CA GLY A 551 -5.40 -61.86 0.60
C GLY A 551 -4.95 -63.05 1.44
N ALA A 552 -3.86 -62.88 2.19
CA ALA A 552 -3.40 -63.76 3.25
C ALA A 552 -3.33 -62.97 4.57
N THR A 553 -3.94 -63.50 5.63
CA THR A 553 -3.81 -62.93 6.97
C THR A 553 -2.41 -63.19 7.48
N ILE A 554 -1.68 -62.13 7.85
CA ILE A 554 -0.35 -62.23 8.46
C ILE A 554 -0.42 -62.08 9.99
N GLN A 555 -1.43 -61.37 10.50
CA GLN A 555 -1.75 -61.34 11.93
C GLN A 555 -3.26 -61.29 12.12
N ALA A 556 -3.82 -62.28 12.84
CA ALA A 556 -5.26 -62.45 13.05
C ALA A 556 -5.92 -61.22 13.71
N ALA A 557 -7.25 -61.09 13.60
CA ALA A 557 -7.98 -59.97 14.18
C ALA A 557 -8.00 -60.00 15.72
N VAL A 558 -7.94 -58.84 16.38
CA VAL A 558 -8.38 -58.66 17.80
C VAL A 558 -9.51 -57.66 17.86
N LEU A 559 -10.35 -57.79 18.88
CA LEU A 559 -11.16 -56.70 19.37
C LEU A 559 -10.25 -55.57 19.89
N VAL A 560 -10.49 -54.35 19.43
CA VAL A 560 -9.75 -53.16 19.89
C VAL A 560 -10.24 -52.79 21.29
N PRO A 561 -9.38 -52.85 22.34
CA PRO A 561 -9.81 -52.65 23.72
C PRO A 561 -10.40 -51.25 23.94
N GLY A 562 -11.56 -51.19 24.60
CA GLY A 562 -12.21 -49.91 24.96
C GLY A 562 -12.80 -49.12 23.81
N LEU A 563 -12.73 -49.61 22.56
CA LEU A 563 -13.29 -48.93 21.39
C LEU A 563 -14.70 -49.43 21.06
N SER A 564 -15.68 -48.55 21.23
CA SER A 564 -17.05 -48.71 20.74
C SER A 564 -17.37 -47.60 19.75
N TYR A 565 -18.03 -47.97 18.66
CA TYR A 565 -18.39 -47.10 17.56
C TYR A 565 -19.91 -46.89 17.50
N SER A 566 -20.32 -45.63 17.37
CA SER A 566 -21.66 -45.20 16.97
C SER A 566 -21.61 -44.44 15.65
N ALA A 567 -22.74 -44.37 14.93
CA ALA A 567 -22.83 -43.62 13.68
C ALA A 567 -22.37 -42.17 13.86
N GLY A 568 -21.55 -41.66 12.94
CA GLY A 568 -20.95 -40.33 13.02
C GLY A 568 -19.70 -40.23 13.92
N ASP A 569 -19.35 -41.25 14.70
CA ASP A 569 -18.07 -41.26 15.41
C ASP A 569 -16.92 -41.21 14.40
N GLN A 570 -15.91 -40.38 14.66
CA GLN A 570 -14.69 -40.38 13.86
C GLN A 570 -13.68 -41.35 14.48
N LEU A 571 -13.11 -42.22 13.65
CA LEU A 571 -12.02 -43.10 14.01
C LEU A 571 -10.73 -42.59 13.38
N LEU A 572 -9.67 -42.48 14.17
CA LEU A 572 -8.31 -42.26 13.70
C LEU A 572 -7.68 -43.62 13.42
N VAL A 573 -7.16 -43.80 12.21
CA VAL A 573 -6.44 -45.00 11.78
C VAL A 573 -5.00 -44.62 11.52
N ARG A 574 -4.05 -45.40 12.05
CA ARG A 574 -2.62 -45.24 11.77
C ARG A 574 -1.99 -46.59 11.43
N MET A 575 -1.25 -46.65 10.33
CA MET A 575 -0.52 -47.83 9.87
C MET A 575 0.93 -47.46 9.55
N GLN A 576 1.87 -48.17 10.16
CA GLN A 576 3.31 -48.06 9.85
C GLN A 576 3.79 -49.28 9.07
N VAL A 577 4.56 -49.03 7.99
CA VAL A 577 5.21 -50.04 7.17
C VAL A 577 6.66 -49.63 6.93
N THR A 578 7.59 -50.21 7.68
CA THR A 578 8.98 -49.73 7.76
C THR A 578 10.00 -50.83 7.50
N GLY A 579 11.12 -50.45 6.88
CA GLY A 579 12.21 -51.37 6.58
C GLY A 579 11.96 -52.28 5.38
N THR A 580 12.99 -53.05 5.05
CA THR A 580 13.03 -54.02 3.95
C THR A 580 13.76 -55.28 4.44
N SER A 581 13.15 -56.44 4.26
CA SER A 581 13.67 -57.78 4.56
C SER A 581 14.24 -57.98 5.99
N PRO A 582 13.41 -57.96 7.05
CA PRO A 582 11.96 -57.95 7.00
C PRO A 582 11.35 -56.54 7.06
N THR A 583 10.15 -56.40 6.49
CA THR A 583 9.32 -55.22 6.68
C THR A 583 8.55 -55.35 7.99
N THR A 584 8.57 -54.32 8.83
CA THR A 584 7.73 -54.22 10.03
C THR A 584 6.39 -53.57 9.63
N VAL A 585 5.29 -54.23 9.95
CA VAL A 585 3.91 -53.80 9.66
C VAL A 585 3.17 -53.65 10.98
N GLN A 586 2.70 -52.45 11.29
CA GLN A 586 2.00 -52.14 12.54
C GLN A 586 0.76 -51.29 12.26
N ALA A 587 -0.30 -51.48 13.06
CA ALA A 587 -1.52 -50.70 12.93
C ALA A 587 -2.22 -50.49 14.26
N ARG A 588 -2.85 -49.33 14.41
CA ARG A 588 -3.75 -49.00 15.51
C ARG A 588 -4.91 -48.14 15.03
N ILE A 589 -6.01 -48.20 15.77
CA ILE A 589 -7.24 -47.46 15.49
C ILE A 589 -7.86 -47.04 16.83
N TRP A 590 -8.35 -45.81 16.92
CA TRP A 590 -8.95 -45.26 18.14
C TRP A 590 -9.99 -44.19 17.80
N LYS A 591 -10.79 -43.77 18.77
CA LYS A 591 -11.82 -42.74 18.58
C LYS A 591 -11.19 -41.34 18.59
N SER A 592 -11.59 -40.48 17.66
CA SER A 592 -11.19 -39.07 17.65
C SER A 592 -11.56 -38.39 18.98
N GLY A 593 -10.69 -37.49 19.45
CA GLY A 593 -10.82 -36.86 20.78
C GLY A 593 -10.33 -37.72 21.96
N THR A 594 -9.83 -38.94 21.72
CA THR A 594 -9.16 -39.76 22.74
C THR A 594 -7.65 -39.85 22.49
N PRO A 595 -6.82 -40.04 23.54
CA PRO A 595 -5.38 -40.19 23.36
C PRO A 595 -5.02 -41.35 22.43
N GLU A 596 -3.98 -41.16 21.62
CA GLU A 596 -3.45 -42.22 20.76
C GLU A 596 -2.96 -43.41 21.64
N PRO A 597 -3.36 -44.66 21.36
CA PRO A 597 -2.95 -45.80 22.18
C PRO A 597 -1.44 -46.02 22.15
N ALA A 598 -0.78 -46.03 23.31
CA ALA A 598 0.69 -46.17 23.39
C ALA A 598 1.23 -47.49 22.79
N VAL A 599 0.40 -48.54 22.75
CA VAL A 599 0.75 -49.86 22.21
C VAL A 599 0.07 -50.06 20.85
N TRP A 600 0.84 -50.58 19.88
CA TRP A 600 0.28 -51.04 18.61
C TRP A 600 -0.67 -52.22 18.84
N HIS A 601 -1.95 -52.07 18.46
CA HIS A 601 -2.92 -53.17 18.52
C HIS A 601 -2.47 -54.36 17.67
N ARG A 602 -1.78 -54.08 16.56
CA ARG A 602 -1.20 -55.07 15.67
C ARG A 602 0.21 -54.66 15.26
N SER A 603 1.11 -55.63 15.25
CA SER A 603 2.52 -55.46 14.91
C SER A 603 3.11 -56.82 14.55
N ILE A 604 3.70 -56.92 13.36
CA ILE A 604 4.40 -58.12 12.89
C ILE A 604 5.51 -57.75 11.90
N THR A 605 6.52 -58.62 11.76
CA THR A 605 7.52 -58.55 10.70
C THR A 605 7.21 -59.55 9.59
N ASP A 606 7.34 -59.16 8.32
CA ASP A 606 7.10 -60.02 7.15
C ASP A 606 8.21 -59.84 6.10
N ALA A 607 8.66 -60.95 5.51
CA ALA A 607 9.78 -60.99 4.57
C ALA A 607 9.36 -61.39 3.14
N THR A 608 8.10 -61.18 2.75
CA THR A 608 7.61 -61.50 1.39
C THR A 608 8.39 -60.72 0.34
N GLY A 609 9.23 -61.39 -0.45
CA GLY A 609 10.21 -60.77 -1.35
C GLY A 609 9.68 -59.60 -2.20
N PRO A 610 8.62 -59.79 -3.01
CA PRO A 610 8.08 -58.72 -3.85
C PRO A 610 7.54 -57.49 -3.10
N LEU A 611 7.21 -57.62 -1.80
CA LEU A 611 6.68 -56.51 -0.99
C LEU A 611 7.77 -55.71 -0.25
N GLN A 612 9.05 -56.05 -0.46
CA GLN A 612 10.18 -55.33 0.15
C GLN A 612 10.59 -54.08 -0.64
N ALA A 613 9.98 -53.80 -1.78
CA ALA A 613 10.22 -52.59 -2.57
C ALA A 613 9.40 -51.39 -2.09
N ALA A 614 9.75 -50.18 -2.54
CA ALA A 614 8.95 -48.99 -2.27
C ALA A 614 7.53 -49.15 -2.86
N GLY A 615 6.52 -48.73 -2.11
CA GLY A 615 5.13 -48.82 -2.53
C GLY A 615 4.30 -47.62 -2.11
N SER A 616 3.18 -47.44 -2.79
CA SER A 616 2.26 -46.33 -2.56
C SER A 616 1.21 -46.67 -1.49
N THR A 617 0.31 -45.74 -1.18
CA THR A 617 -0.68 -45.89 -0.11
C THR A 617 -2.13 -45.70 -0.59
N GLY A 618 -3.10 -46.09 0.23
CA GLY A 618 -4.51 -45.89 -0.08
C GLY A 618 -5.46 -46.44 0.99
N VAL A 619 -6.75 -46.22 0.76
CA VAL A 619 -7.85 -46.70 1.60
C VAL A 619 -8.87 -47.42 0.72
N SER A 620 -9.24 -48.63 1.12
CA SER A 620 -10.38 -49.36 0.55
C SER A 620 -11.49 -49.46 1.58
N THR A 621 -12.73 -49.36 1.14
CA THR A 621 -13.91 -49.51 1.99
C THR A 621 -14.85 -50.54 1.40
N TYR A 622 -15.49 -51.32 2.25
CA TYR A 622 -16.48 -52.33 1.84
C TYR A 622 -17.60 -52.41 2.87
N VAL A 623 -18.84 -52.32 2.40
CA VAL A 623 -20.03 -52.53 3.22
C VAL A 623 -20.50 -53.96 3.00
N SER A 624 -20.61 -54.75 4.07
CA SER A 624 -20.99 -56.17 4.01
C SER A 624 -22.18 -56.42 3.09
N SER A 625 -22.12 -57.46 2.25
CA SER A 625 -23.25 -57.87 1.39
C SER A 625 -24.52 -58.20 2.18
N SER A 626 -24.38 -58.56 3.46
CA SER A 626 -25.49 -58.77 4.40
C SER A 626 -25.98 -57.50 5.12
N ALA A 627 -25.44 -56.32 4.81
CA ALA A 627 -25.91 -55.06 5.38
C ALA A 627 -27.29 -54.69 4.81
N THR A 628 -28.17 -54.19 5.68
CA THR A 628 -29.58 -53.94 5.36
C THR A 628 -29.92 -52.44 5.24
N ASN A 629 -28.95 -51.56 5.46
CA ASN A 629 -29.17 -50.11 5.58
C ASN A 629 -28.43 -49.25 4.55
N ALA A 630 -28.00 -49.85 3.43
CA ALA A 630 -27.48 -49.10 2.29
C ALA A 630 -28.54 -48.09 1.75
N PRO A 631 -28.13 -46.93 1.21
CA PRO A 631 -26.75 -46.49 1.00
C PRO A 631 -26.06 -46.09 2.32
N VAL A 632 -24.76 -46.35 2.43
CA VAL A 632 -23.92 -45.90 3.55
C VAL A 632 -22.85 -44.96 2.98
N VAL A 633 -22.63 -43.82 3.64
CA VAL A 633 -21.62 -42.84 3.26
C VAL A 633 -20.52 -42.84 4.31
N LEU A 634 -19.29 -43.10 3.87
CA LEU A 634 -18.12 -42.91 4.70
C LEU A 634 -17.50 -41.55 4.42
N SER A 635 -16.97 -40.90 5.45
CA SER A 635 -16.10 -39.73 5.32
C SER A 635 -14.65 -40.12 5.55
N LEU A 636 -13.73 -39.54 4.78
CA LEU A 636 -12.29 -39.64 4.89
C LEU A 636 -11.73 -38.22 5.01
N ASP A 637 -10.85 -38.01 5.98
CA ASP A 637 -10.31 -36.70 6.29
C ASP A 637 -8.87 -36.82 6.86
N ASP A 638 -8.10 -35.73 6.81
CA ASP A 638 -6.72 -35.63 7.30
C ASP A 638 -5.81 -36.79 6.86
N TYR A 639 -5.81 -37.10 5.56
CA TYR A 639 -4.92 -38.12 5.02
C TYR A 639 -3.47 -37.63 5.08
N LEU A 640 -2.59 -38.37 5.76
CA LEU A 640 -1.19 -38.01 5.92
C LEU A 640 -0.30 -39.25 5.77
N MET A 641 0.53 -39.25 4.74
CA MET A 641 1.61 -40.21 4.50
C MET A 641 2.94 -39.49 4.74
N ARG A 642 3.75 -39.99 5.68
CA ARG A 642 5.07 -39.41 6.01
C ARG A 642 6.10 -40.48 6.35
N ALA A 643 7.35 -40.07 6.51
CA ALA A 643 8.36 -40.89 7.15
C ALA A 643 7.93 -41.20 8.61
N PRO A 644 8.27 -42.37 9.18
CA PRO A 644 7.91 -42.75 10.54
C PRO A 644 8.50 -41.88 11.64
#